data_AF-A0A1G0J881-F1
#
_entry.id   AF-A0A1G0J881-F1
#
_cell.length_a   1.000
_cell.length_b   1.000
_cell.length_c   1.000
_cell.angle_alpha   90.00
_cell.angle_beta   90.00
_cell.angle_gamma   90.00
#
_symmetry.space_group_name_H-M   'P 1'
#
loop_
_entity.id
_entity.type
_entity.pdbx_description
1 polymer ?
#
loop_
_entity_poly.entity_id
_entity_poly.type
_entity_poly.pdbx_seq_one_letter_code
_entity_poly.pdbx_strand_id
1 'polypeptide(L)'
;MKKTLRALFWFGIFCASGVVMVAAAAFLYLSPQLPSAESYRHVQLETPLRILTADNRLIDEIGIRRDPVPYEEIPPMMLNAVIASEDPRFYSHPGVDIRGLLRGFYGFVRGINLGGGSTITMQLANNISFDSDNVYARKLKEIPFALRIQRELTKEEIITLYLNLIYFGSGADGINAAALAYYGRPIGELELHQFAMLTSVLPCPSPCNPIADPERATTRRNVVLTKMFEQRMITRAEYEQALNTPDNARRHSRRIEVNAPFVAEMVRQELYSEYGDDIYRKGFEVTTSIHSEKQAAANRALTNGLEEYYDKRHGYRGTEGHVAPPAGSDPLPTWIAALADRAVVGNQHPAIVTQVGDREISVVLTDGSIVNIGWEGLSWAAPFVDRGNAWPRPQRADEIVKPGDIVRVKQVSDSTWSLGQIPDLQGALVSVSPDNGDILALIGGYDFGLSQVNRATTPRPPGSGFKPFLYGAALENGYTPATLINDAPFARGDYRPRNFENNFVGPITLRNALTNSRNIPAVRLYDQLGSKVVLPFAKRFGFRTEIFPRNDLTIALGSQDVQPMEMAIAMATVANGGRKVNPTLIKQVRTVDGFVPLPEQPAVCEQDCEMYGSTAVPAEQVVDPRVAYIMGSMMRSVIEEGSGRRVGREIDRKDLMGKTGTTN
;
A
#
# COMPACT_ATOMS: atom_id res chain seq x y z
N MET A 1 -47.95 -48.99 -33.34
CA MET A 1 -46.52 -48.64 -33.46
C MET A 1 -46.18 -47.66 -34.60
N LYS A 2 -46.60 -47.86 -35.87
CA LYS A 2 -46.18 -46.95 -36.97
C LYS A 2 -46.69 -45.49 -36.87
N LYS A 3 -47.89 -45.26 -36.31
CA LYS A 3 -48.46 -43.91 -36.12
C LYS A 3 -47.78 -43.13 -34.99
N THR A 4 -47.43 -43.80 -33.89
CA THR A 4 -46.72 -43.18 -32.74
C THR A 4 -45.27 -42.85 -33.09
N LEU A 5 -44.59 -43.69 -33.88
CA LEU A 5 -43.25 -43.38 -34.38
C LEU A 5 -43.23 -42.17 -35.32
N ARG A 6 -44.24 -42.03 -36.20
CA ARG A 6 -44.37 -40.85 -37.07
C ARG A 6 -44.66 -39.57 -36.29
N ALA A 7 -45.51 -39.63 -35.27
CA ALA A 7 -45.79 -38.49 -34.41
C ALA A 7 -44.54 -38.05 -33.64
N LEU A 8 -43.76 -38.98 -33.09
CA LEU A 8 -42.48 -38.70 -32.44
C LEU A 8 -41.44 -38.11 -33.40
N PHE A 9 -41.39 -38.60 -34.64
CA PHE A 9 -40.49 -38.06 -35.67
C PHE A 9 -40.83 -36.61 -36.04
N TRP A 10 -42.10 -36.30 -36.29
CA TRP A 10 -42.55 -34.94 -36.60
C TRP A 10 -42.42 -33.99 -35.40
N PHE A 11 -42.66 -34.49 -34.19
CA PHE A 11 -42.42 -33.73 -32.97
C PHE A 11 -40.92 -33.43 -32.77
N GLY A 12 -40.05 -34.40 -33.05
CA GLY A 12 -38.60 -34.20 -33.07
C GLY A 12 -38.15 -33.14 -34.07
N ILE A 13 -38.70 -33.15 -35.29
CA ILE A 13 -38.43 -32.12 -36.31
C ILE A 13 -38.92 -30.75 -35.84
N PHE A 14 -40.12 -30.66 -35.25
CA PHE A 14 -40.67 -29.41 -34.72
C PHE A 14 -39.82 -28.82 -33.58
N CYS A 15 -39.36 -29.65 -32.66
CA CYS A 15 -38.43 -29.22 -31.62
C CYS A 15 -37.10 -28.77 -32.22
N ALA A 16 -36.55 -29.50 -33.18
CA ALA A 16 -35.29 -29.16 -33.85
C ALA A 16 -35.38 -27.83 -34.62
N SER A 17 -36.48 -27.59 -35.35
CA SER A 17 -36.69 -26.33 -36.06
C SER A 17 -36.88 -25.16 -35.09
N GLY A 18 -37.58 -25.35 -33.97
CA GLY A 18 -37.68 -24.37 -32.90
C GLY A 18 -36.31 -23.98 -32.32
N VAL A 19 -35.43 -24.96 -32.07
CA VAL A 19 -34.06 -24.69 -31.60
C VAL A 19 -33.25 -23.91 -32.63
N VAL A 20 -33.33 -24.29 -33.91
CA VAL A 20 -32.62 -23.58 -34.99
C VAL A 20 -33.11 -22.14 -35.12
N MET A 21 -34.42 -21.92 -35.01
CA MET A 21 -35.00 -20.58 -35.13
C MET A 21 -34.58 -19.66 -33.97
N VAL A 22 -34.57 -20.19 -32.74
CA VAL A 22 -34.08 -19.45 -31.55
C VAL A 22 -32.58 -19.16 -31.67
N ALA A 23 -31.78 -20.14 -32.10
CA ALA A 23 -30.34 -19.95 -32.30
C ALA A 23 -30.03 -18.92 -33.40
N ALA A 24 -30.79 -18.94 -34.51
CA ALA A 24 -30.65 -17.97 -35.59
C ALA A 24 -31.08 -16.56 -35.16
N ALA A 25 -32.18 -16.44 -34.42
CA ALA A 25 -32.64 -15.15 -33.87
C ALA A 25 -31.63 -14.57 -32.88
N ALA A 26 -31.08 -15.40 -31.99
CA ALA A 26 -30.02 -14.99 -31.06
C ALA A 26 -28.76 -14.55 -31.81
N PHE A 27 -28.34 -15.31 -32.83
CA PHE A 27 -27.18 -14.95 -33.66
C PHE A 27 -27.38 -13.60 -34.36
N LEU A 28 -28.54 -13.38 -35.00
CA LEU A 28 -28.82 -12.13 -35.72
C LEU A 28 -28.99 -10.92 -34.80
N TYR A 29 -29.54 -11.11 -33.60
CA TYR A 29 -29.70 -10.04 -32.61
C TYR A 29 -28.37 -9.65 -31.94
N LEU A 30 -27.55 -10.65 -31.60
CA LEU A 30 -26.28 -10.43 -30.90
C LEU A 30 -25.15 -10.02 -31.85
N SER A 31 -25.13 -10.50 -33.09
CA SER A 31 -24.03 -10.24 -34.05
C SER A 31 -23.65 -8.77 -34.22
N PRO A 32 -24.59 -7.80 -34.30
CA PRO A 32 -24.27 -6.37 -34.40
C PRO A 32 -23.73 -5.74 -33.12
N GLN A 33 -24.00 -6.33 -31.95
CA GLN A 33 -23.54 -5.84 -30.64
C GLN A 33 -22.12 -6.30 -30.30
N LEU A 34 -21.53 -7.17 -31.12
CA LEU A 34 -20.21 -7.73 -30.90
C LEU A 34 -19.12 -6.79 -31.46
N PRO A 35 -18.08 -6.45 -30.67
CA PRO A 35 -16.98 -5.62 -31.15
C PRO A 35 -16.19 -6.32 -32.28
N SER A 36 -15.54 -5.52 -33.14
CA SER A 36 -14.81 -6.00 -34.34
C SER A 36 -13.50 -6.72 -33.98
N ALA A 37 -13.06 -7.69 -34.80
CA ALA A 37 -11.76 -8.38 -34.63
C ALA A 37 -10.56 -7.45 -34.40
N GLU A 38 -10.54 -6.29 -35.06
CA GLU A 38 -9.43 -5.34 -34.94
C GLU A 38 -9.25 -4.81 -33.53
N SER A 39 -10.32 -4.70 -32.73
CA SER A 39 -10.23 -4.28 -31.34
C SER A 39 -9.44 -5.27 -30.45
N TYR A 40 -9.28 -6.52 -30.89
CA TYR A 40 -8.65 -7.59 -30.10
C TYR A 40 -7.28 -8.02 -30.63
N ARG A 41 -6.94 -7.69 -31.88
CA ARG A 41 -5.61 -7.99 -32.45
C ARG A 41 -4.48 -7.24 -31.74
N HIS A 42 -4.81 -6.21 -30.98
CA HIS A 42 -3.86 -5.45 -30.18
C HIS A 42 -4.23 -5.66 -28.72
N VAL A 43 -3.79 -6.78 -28.15
CA VAL A 43 -3.70 -6.90 -26.68
C VAL A 43 -2.79 -5.77 -26.24
N GLN A 44 -3.39 -4.72 -25.68
CA GLN A 44 -2.59 -3.63 -25.15
C GLN A 44 -1.75 -4.18 -24.00
N LEU A 45 -0.47 -3.80 -24.00
CA LEU A 45 0.44 -4.01 -22.90
C LEU A 45 -0.14 -3.33 -21.66
N GLU A 46 -0.89 -4.07 -20.83
CA GLU A 46 -1.25 -3.55 -19.52
C GLU A 46 -0.04 -3.68 -18.61
N THR A 47 0.57 -2.53 -18.31
CA THR A 47 1.73 -2.45 -17.45
C THR A 47 1.32 -1.74 -16.15
N PRO A 48 1.70 -2.28 -14.98
CA PRO A 48 1.26 -1.75 -13.70
C PRO A 48 1.90 -0.37 -13.45
N LEU A 49 1.25 0.41 -12.58
CA LEU A 49 1.84 1.61 -12.00
C LEU A 49 3.07 1.20 -11.18
N ARG A 50 4.22 1.82 -11.45
CA ARG A 50 5.45 1.64 -10.69
C ARG A 50 5.85 2.94 -10.02
N ILE A 51 6.11 2.87 -8.73
CA ILE A 51 6.46 4.04 -7.92
C ILE A 51 7.86 3.84 -7.37
N LEU A 52 8.76 4.76 -7.71
CA LEU A 52 10.19 4.71 -7.42
C LEU A 52 10.59 5.88 -6.52
N THR A 53 11.62 5.65 -5.72
CA THR A 53 12.36 6.71 -5.01
C THR A 53 13.23 7.52 -5.98
N ALA A 54 13.74 8.68 -5.53
CA ALA A 54 14.69 9.50 -6.28
C ALA A 54 15.98 8.75 -6.63
N ASP A 55 16.37 7.75 -5.83
CA ASP A 55 17.49 6.85 -6.07
C ASP A 55 17.10 5.54 -6.78
N ASN A 56 15.98 5.53 -7.52
CA ASN A 56 15.50 4.45 -8.39
C ASN A 56 15.17 3.12 -7.71
N ARG A 57 14.87 3.12 -6.42
CA ARG A 57 14.39 1.93 -5.69
C ARG A 57 12.88 1.83 -5.69
N LEU A 58 12.36 0.62 -5.86
CA LEU A 58 10.91 0.37 -5.89
C LEU A 58 10.26 0.58 -4.52
N ILE A 59 9.28 1.47 -4.48
CA ILE A 59 8.38 1.70 -3.33
C ILE A 59 7.17 0.77 -3.43
N ASP A 60 6.49 0.78 -4.58
CA ASP A 60 5.29 -0.02 -4.80
C ASP A 60 5.04 -0.29 -6.29
N GLU A 61 4.28 -1.34 -6.57
CA GLU A 61 3.80 -1.73 -7.90
C GLU A 61 2.31 -2.08 -7.83
N ILE A 62 1.47 -1.31 -8.52
CA ILE A 62 0.01 -1.37 -8.39
C ILE A 62 -0.62 -1.60 -9.76
N GLY A 63 -1.39 -2.68 -9.88
CA GLY A 63 -2.09 -3.03 -11.11
C GLY A 63 -1.79 -4.45 -11.57
N ILE A 64 -2.36 -4.80 -12.71
CA ILE A 64 -2.17 -6.12 -13.32
C ILE A 64 -0.97 -6.04 -14.26
N ARG A 65 -0.10 -7.04 -14.19
CA ARG A 65 0.99 -7.18 -15.15
C ARG A 65 0.56 -8.05 -16.32
N ARG A 66 0.55 -7.47 -17.52
CA ARG A 66 0.50 -8.19 -18.79
C ARG A 66 1.83 -8.05 -19.51
N ASP A 67 2.40 -9.20 -19.84
CA ASP A 67 3.67 -9.31 -20.57
C ASP A 67 3.41 -10.25 -21.77
N PRO A 68 2.70 -9.76 -22.80
CA PRO A 68 2.22 -10.58 -23.90
C PRO A 68 3.41 -11.14 -24.69
N VAL A 69 3.36 -12.44 -24.94
CA VAL A 69 4.38 -13.14 -25.74
C VAL A 69 3.82 -13.44 -27.13
N PRO A 70 4.63 -13.26 -28.20
CA PRO A 70 4.25 -13.67 -29.54
C PRO A 70 4.19 -15.20 -29.63
N TYR A 71 3.44 -15.74 -30.60
CA TYR A 71 3.19 -17.19 -30.72
C TYR A 71 4.49 -18.01 -30.78
N GLU A 72 5.49 -17.48 -31.48
CA GLU A 72 6.79 -18.12 -31.73
C GLU A 72 7.62 -18.30 -30.45
N GLU A 73 7.37 -17.48 -29.43
CA GLU A 73 8.04 -17.54 -28.13
C GLU A 73 7.31 -18.45 -27.13
N ILE A 74 6.10 -18.92 -27.46
CA ILE A 74 5.34 -19.83 -26.59
C ILE A 74 5.90 -21.26 -26.76
N PRO A 75 6.40 -21.89 -25.68
CA PRO A 75 6.92 -23.26 -25.78
C PRO A 75 5.85 -24.23 -26.27
N PRO A 76 6.15 -25.13 -27.23
CA PRO A 76 5.18 -26.11 -27.74
C PRO A 76 4.58 -26.99 -26.63
N MET A 77 5.35 -27.27 -25.58
CA MET A 77 4.88 -28.04 -24.42
C MET A 77 3.82 -27.30 -23.60
N MET A 78 3.87 -25.97 -23.54
CA MET A 78 2.83 -25.16 -22.90
C MET A 78 1.53 -25.20 -23.72
N LEU A 79 1.63 -25.06 -25.04
CA LEU A 79 0.48 -25.21 -25.95
C LEU A 79 -0.17 -26.59 -25.78
N ASN A 80 0.64 -27.65 -25.79
CA ASN A 80 0.18 -29.02 -25.59
C ASN A 80 -0.51 -29.21 -24.24
N ALA A 81 0.03 -28.64 -23.15
CA ALA A 81 -0.58 -28.76 -21.83
C ALA A 81 -1.98 -28.15 -21.79
N VAL A 82 -2.13 -26.94 -22.32
CA VAL A 82 -3.40 -26.21 -22.36
C VAL A 82 -4.40 -26.92 -23.26
N ILE A 83 -4.00 -27.31 -24.48
CA ILE A 83 -4.85 -28.05 -25.41
C ILE A 83 -5.27 -29.39 -24.79
N ALA A 84 -4.35 -30.15 -24.19
CA ALA A 84 -4.68 -31.42 -23.58
C ALA A 84 -5.68 -31.29 -22.44
N SER A 85 -5.56 -30.23 -21.62
CA SER A 85 -6.44 -30.02 -20.47
C SER A 85 -7.80 -29.43 -20.84
N GLU A 86 -7.79 -28.32 -21.57
CA GLU A 86 -8.95 -27.44 -21.79
C GLU A 86 -9.72 -27.81 -23.05
N ASP A 87 -9.04 -28.15 -24.15
CA ASP A 87 -9.68 -28.39 -25.45
C ASP A 87 -8.90 -29.38 -26.33
N PRO A 88 -9.00 -30.71 -26.05
CA PRO A 88 -8.26 -31.76 -26.78
C PRO A 88 -8.53 -31.80 -28.29
N ARG A 89 -9.59 -31.12 -28.73
CA ARG A 89 -10.04 -31.11 -30.13
C ARG A 89 -9.94 -29.72 -30.76
N PHE A 90 -9.18 -28.81 -30.15
CA PHE A 90 -9.03 -27.42 -30.54
C PHE A 90 -8.88 -27.21 -32.05
N TYR A 91 -7.99 -27.97 -32.70
CA TYR A 91 -7.75 -27.84 -34.15
C TYR A 91 -8.85 -28.44 -35.04
N SER A 92 -9.71 -29.31 -34.50
CA SER A 92 -10.69 -30.09 -35.28
C SER A 92 -12.10 -29.47 -35.35
N HIS A 93 -12.41 -28.49 -34.50
CA HIS A 93 -13.72 -27.84 -34.48
C HIS A 93 -13.64 -26.35 -34.83
N PRO A 94 -14.72 -25.77 -35.39
CA PRO A 94 -14.77 -24.35 -35.76
C PRO A 94 -15.12 -23.49 -34.54
N GLY A 95 -14.27 -23.46 -33.51
CA GLY A 95 -14.45 -22.61 -32.32
C GLY A 95 -15.40 -23.19 -31.27
N VAL A 96 -16.40 -23.99 -31.67
CA VAL A 96 -17.32 -24.67 -30.74
C VAL A 96 -17.33 -26.18 -30.98
N ASP A 97 -17.11 -26.96 -29.93
CA ASP A 97 -17.12 -28.42 -29.98
C ASP A 97 -18.50 -28.98 -29.63
N ILE A 98 -19.30 -29.25 -30.66
CA ILE A 98 -20.67 -29.79 -30.50
C ILE A 98 -20.68 -31.12 -29.74
N ARG A 99 -19.70 -32.01 -29.95
CA ARG A 99 -19.66 -33.29 -29.22
C ARG A 99 -19.29 -33.07 -27.75
N GLY A 100 -18.46 -32.07 -27.44
CA GLY A 100 -18.12 -31.66 -26.08
C GLY A 100 -19.32 -31.08 -25.34
N LEU A 101 -20.04 -30.16 -25.98
CA LEU A 101 -21.29 -29.59 -25.46
C LEU A 101 -22.36 -30.65 -25.17
N LEU A 102 -22.60 -31.58 -26.11
CA LEU A 102 -23.57 -32.65 -25.93
C LEU A 102 -23.18 -33.61 -24.79
N ARG A 103 -21.88 -33.92 -24.66
CA ARG A 103 -21.35 -34.75 -23.56
C ARG A 103 -21.53 -34.08 -22.20
N GLY A 104 -21.20 -32.80 -22.11
CA GLY A 104 -21.38 -31.99 -20.90
C GLY A 104 -22.86 -31.87 -20.51
N PHE A 105 -23.74 -31.62 -21.48
CA PHE A 105 -25.19 -31.57 -21.27
C PHE A 105 -25.75 -32.91 -20.80
N TYR A 106 -25.32 -34.02 -21.40
CA TYR A 106 -25.70 -35.37 -20.98
C TYR A 106 -25.25 -35.69 -19.56
N GLY A 107 -24.03 -35.27 -19.18
CA GLY A 107 -23.53 -35.39 -17.81
C GLY A 107 -24.37 -34.60 -16.80
N PHE A 108 -24.68 -33.33 -17.13
CA PHE A 108 -25.54 -32.46 -16.32
C PHE A 108 -26.92 -33.07 -16.05
N VAL A 109 -27.59 -33.59 -17.08
CA VAL A 109 -28.92 -34.23 -16.95
C VAL A 109 -28.87 -35.49 -16.07
N ARG A 110 -27.73 -36.17 -16.01
CA ARG A 110 -27.52 -37.37 -15.17
C ARG A 110 -26.93 -37.08 -13.79
N GLY A 111 -26.60 -35.82 -13.48
CA GLY A 111 -25.91 -35.46 -12.25
C GLY A 111 -24.47 -35.98 -12.16
N ILE A 112 -23.86 -36.38 -13.28
CA ILE A 112 -22.49 -36.91 -13.34
C ILE A 112 -21.60 -35.87 -14.04
N ASN A 113 -20.48 -35.51 -13.42
CA ASN A 113 -19.52 -34.60 -14.04
C ASN A 113 -18.70 -35.33 -15.13
N LEU A 114 -19.09 -35.18 -16.39
CA LEU A 114 -18.40 -35.76 -17.56
C LEU A 114 -17.40 -34.78 -18.23
N GLY A 115 -17.04 -33.69 -17.53
CA GLY A 115 -16.13 -32.65 -18.01
C GLY A 115 -16.83 -31.40 -18.56
N GLY A 116 -16.07 -30.31 -18.69
CA GLY A 116 -16.53 -29.02 -19.20
C GLY A 116 -16.79 -29.05 -20.72
N GLY A 117 -17.85 -28.38 -21.17
CA GLY A 117 -18.23 -28.29 -22.59
C GLY A 117 -17.73 -27.04 -23.31
N SER A 118 -16.98 -26.16 -22.65
CA SER A 118 -16.49 -24.89 -23.20
C SER A 118 -15.09 -25.06 -23.82
N THR A 119 -14.94 -24.67 -25.08
CA THR A 119 -13.67 -24.68 -25.83
C THR A 119 -12.77 -23.50 -25.46
N ILE A 120 -11.50 -23.53 -25.86
CA ILE A 120 -10.57 -22.38 -25.67
C ILE A 120 -11.17 -21.11 -26.30
N THR A 121 -11.74 -21.22 -27.51
CA THR A 121 -12.36 -20.07 -28.20
C THR A 121 -13.59 -19.54 -27.46
N MET A 122 -14.37 -20.40 -26.80
CA MET A 122 -15.50 -19.99 -25.95
C MET A 122 -15.03 -19.31 -24.66
N GLN A 123 -13.97 -19.81 -24.04
CA GLN A 123 -13.38 -19.19 -22.86
C GLN A 123 -12.76 -17.82 -23.20
N LEU A 124 -12.08 -17.71 -24.35
CA LEU A 124 -11.57 -16.45 -24.89
C LEU A 124 -12.70 -15.44 -25.13
N ALA A 125 -13.78 -15.90 -25.77
CA ALA A 125 -14.98 -15.11 -25.98
C ALA A 125 -15.54 -14.55 -24.66
N ASN A 126 -15.53 -15.35 -23.59
CA ASN A 126 -15.94 -14.90 -22.27
C ASN A 126 -14.98 -13.85 -21.66
N ASN A 127 -13.67 -14.05 -21.76
CA ASN A 127 -12.68 -13.12 -21.19
C ASN A 127 -12.68 -11.74 -21.87
N ILE A 128 -12.94 -11.70 -23.17
CA ILE A 128 -12.92 -10.46 -23.95
C ILE A 128 -14.23 -9.66 -23.81
N SER A 129 -15.37 -10.34 -23.70
CA SER A 129 -16.59 -9.73 -24.21
C SER A 129 -17.40 -8.91 -23.19
N PHE A 130 -17.31 -9.10 -21.87
CA PHE A 130 -18.27 -8.45 -20.96
C PHE A 130 -17.79 -8.25 -19.51
N ASP A 131 -17.75 -6.99 -19.06
CA ASP A 131 -17.87 -6.64 -17.65
C ASP A 131 -19.36 -6.64 -17.24
N SER A 132 -19.74 -7.41 -16.23
CA SER A 132 -21.04 -7.35 -15.49
C SER A 132 -22.35 -8.01 -16.01
N ASP A 133 -22.34 -9.00 -16.91
CA ASP A 133 -23.59 -9.69 -17.32
C ASP A 133 -23.96 -10.94 -16.47
N ASN A 134 -25.27 -11.24 -16.32
CA ASN A 134 -25.82 -12.43 -15.64
C ASN A 134 -25.29 -13.75 -16.25
N VAL A 135 -24.86 -14.72 -15.42
CA VAL A 135 -24.11 -15.94 -15.80
C VAL A 135 -24.82 -16.77 -16.90
N TYR A 136 -26.15 -16.82 -16.87
CA TYR A 136 -26.94 -17.59 -17.84
C TYR A 136 -27.08 -16.89 -19.20
N ALA A 137 -27.18 -15.57 -19.22
CA ALA A 137 -27.19 -14.79 -20.45
C ALA A 137 -25.81 -14.82 -21.13
N ARG A 138 -24.74 -14.91 -20.33
CA ARG A 138 -23.35 -14.99 -20.79
C ARG A 138 -23.08 -16.22 -21.66
N LYS A 139 -23.48 -17.41 -21.20
CA LYS A 139 -23.30 -18.67 -21.95
C LYS A 139 -24.01 -18.71 -23.31
N LEU A 140 -25.14 -18.01 -23.45
CA LEU A 140 -25.87 -17.92 -24.72
C LEU A 140 -25.17 -16.98 -25.72
N LYS A 141 -24.33 -16.04 -25.24
CA LYS A 141 -23.54 -15.12 -26.05
C LYS A 141 -22.16 -15.67 -26.44
N GLU A 142 -21.57 -16.57 -25.62
CA GLU A 142 -20.24 -17.16 -25.86
C GLU A 142 -20.16 -17.94 -27.18
N ILE A 143 -21.16 -18.79 -27.48
CA ILE A 143 -21.17 -19.63 -28.68
C ILE A 143 -21.12 -18.81 -29.98
N PRO A 144 -22.04 -17.85 -30.23
CA PRO A 144 -21.99 -17.04 -31.45
C PRO A 144 -20.73 -16.18 -31.52
N PHE A 145 -20.20 -15.71 -30.39
CA PHE A 145 -18.97 -14.94 -30.36
C PHE A 145 -17.73 -15.80 -30.68
N ALA A 146 -17.64 -17.01 -30.13
CA ALA A 146 -16.57 -17.96 -30.44
C ALA A 146 -16.56 -18.35 -31.93
N LEU A 147 -17.73 -18.51 -32.55
CA LEU A 147 -17.84 -18.75 -33.99
C LEU A 147 -17.37 -17.55 -34.82
N ARG A 148 -17.61 -16.32 -34.36
CA ARG A 148 -17.14 -15.10 -35.02
C ARG A 148 -15.63 -14.95 -34.91
N ILE A 149 -15.07 -15.11 -33.70
CA ILE A 149 -13.62 -15.12 -33.46
C ILE A 149 -12.94 -16.13 -34.40
N GLN A 150 -13.49 -17.33 -34.55
CA GLN A 150 -12.93 -18.37 -35.42
C GLN A 150 -12.93 -18.01 -36.91
N ARG A 151 -13.82 -17.12 -37.37
CA ARG A 151 -13.85 -16.65 -38.77
C ARG A 151 -12.86 -15.52 -39.03
N GLU A 152 -12.52 -14.76 -37.99
CA GLU A 152 -11.70 -13.55 -38.12
C GLU A 152 -10.24 -13.77 -37.69
N LEU A 153 -9.96 -14.81 -36.88
CA LEU A 153 -8.64 -15.18 -36.37
C LEU A 153 -8.30 -16.64 -36.69
N THR A 154 -7.02 -16.88 -36.96
CA THR A 154 -6.42 -18.21 -37.09
C THR A 154 -6.36 -18.94 -35.74
N LYS A 155 -6.12 -20.26 -35.77
CA LYS A 155 -5.99 -21.05 -34.52
C LYS A 155 -4.81 -20.59 -33.67
N GLU A 156 -3.72 -20.18 -34.31
CA GLU A 156 -2.51 -19.65 -33.66
C GLU A 156 -2.80 -18.32 -32.98
N GLU A 157 -3.46 -17.38 -33.67
CA GLU A 157 -3.89 -16.11 -33.08
C GLU A 157 -4.84 -16.33 -31.88
N ILE A 158 -5.79 -17.26 -32.00
CA ILE A 158 -6.76 -17.55 -30.92
C ILE A 158 -6.06 -18.06 -29.66
N ILE A 159 -5.17 -19.06 -29.78
CA ILE A 159 -4.51 -19.62 -28.61
C ILE A 159 -3.50 -18.64 -28.01
N THR A 160 -2.80 -17.86 -28.84
CA THR A 160 -1.90 -16.78 -28.38
C THR A 160 -2.67 -15.73 -27.59
N LEU A 161 -3.78 -15.26 -28.15
CA LEU A 161 -4.63 -14.25 -27.52
C LEU A 161 -5.22 -14.78 -26.20
N TYR A 162 -5.68 -16.02 -26.17
CA TYR A 162 -6.14 -16.68 -24.95
C TYR A 162 -5.06 -16.75 -23.87
N LEU A 163 -3.86 -17.21 -24.23
CA LEU A 163 -2.77 -17.36 -23.28
C LEU A 163 -2.22 -16.03 -22.79
N ASN A 164 -2.35 -14.94 -23.55
CA ASN A 164 -1.94 -13.61 -23.11
C ASN A 164 -3.02 -12.87 -22.29
N LEU A 165 -4.28 -13.31 -22.33
CA LEU A 165 -5.38 -12.64 -21.62
C LEU A 165 -5.91 -13.40 -20.41
N ILE A 166 -5.76 -14.73 -20.35
CA ILE A 166 -6.37 -15.50 -19.28
C ILE A 166 -5.70 -15.24 -17.92
N TYR A 167 -6.52 -15.14 -16.88
CA TYR A 167 -6.06 -14.96 -15.51
C TYR A 167 -5.56 -16.28 -14.90
N PHE A 168 -4.29 -16.29 -14.46
CA PHE A 168 -3.64 -17.45 -13.82
C PHE A 168 -3.62 -17.36 -12.29
N GLY A 169 -4.33 -16.41 -11.67
CA GLY A 169 -4.24 -16.20 -10.22
C GLY A 169 -3.08 -15.28 -9.83
N SER A 170 -3.02 -14.89 -8.55
CA SER A 170 -1.94 -14.06 -8.00
C SER A 170 -1.73 -12.70 -8.70
N GLY A 171 -2.76 -12.14 -9.34
CA GLY A 171 -2.64 -10.89 -10.11
C GLY A 171 -1.91 -11.02 -11.45
N ALA A 172 -1.70 -12.24 -11.95
CA ALA A 172 -1.06 -12.48 -13.24
C ALA A 172 -2.11 -12.77 -14.34
N ASP A 173 -2.24 -11.82 -15.27
CA ASP A 173 -2.98 -12.00 -16.52
C ASP A 173 -1.98 -12.36 -17.63
N GLY A 174 -2.16 -13.54 -18.21
CA GLY A 174 -1.32 -14.06 -19.27
C GLY A 174 -0.18 -14.98 -18.80
N ILE A 175 0.25 -15.85 -19.71
CA ILE A 175 1.16 -16.96 -19.41
C ILE A 175 2.54 -16.51 -18.94
N ASN A 176 3.11 -15.46 -19.53
CA ASN A 176 4.44 -15.00 -19.18
C ASN A 176 4.44 -14.23 -17.86
N ALA A 177 3.39 -13.43 -17.60
CA ALA A 177 3.15 -12.82 -16.31
C ALA A 177 3.01 -13.89 -15.21
N ALA A 178 2.30 -14.99 -15.50
CA ALA A 178 2.17 -16.12 -14.58
C ALA A 178 3.51 -16.83 -14.35
N ALA A 179 4.29 -17.08 -15.41
CA ALA A 179 5.63 -17.67 -15.30
C ALA A 179 6.53 -16.84 -14.38
N LEU A 180 6.52 -15.52 -14.55
CA LEU A 180 7.27 -14.61 -13.70
C LEU A 180 6.71 -14.54 -12.28
N ALA A 181 5.40 -14.53 -12.09
CA ALA A 181 4.76 -14.44 -10.77
C ALA A 181 4.95 -15.72 -9.92
N TYR A 182 4.96 -16.90 -10.55
CA TYR A 182 5.10 -18.18 -9.84
C TYR A 182 6.54 -18.70 -9.79
N TYR A 183 7.36 -18.44 -10.81
CA TYR A 183 8.71 -19.03 -10.92
C TYR A 183 9.83 -18.00 -11.10
N GLY A 184 9.52 -16.72 -11.24
CA GLY A 184 10.52 -15.65 -11.39
C GLY A 184 11.32 -15.73 -12.70
N ARG A 185 10.87 -16.54 -13.66
CA ARG A 185 11.55 -16.80 -14.94
C ARG A 185 10.56 -16.66 -16.11
N PRO A 186 11.01 -16.24 -17.30
CA PRO A 186 10.17 -16.15 -18.48
C PRO A 186 9.63 -17.54 -18.88
N ILE A 187 8.51 -17.56 -19.61
CA ILE A 187 7.82 -18.80 -20.00
C ILE A 187 8.74 -19.78 -20.77
N GLY A 188 9.69 -19.26 -21.56
CA GLY A 188 10.64 -20.06 -22.33
C GLY A 188 11.65 -20.86 -21.51
N GLU A 189 11.84 -20.52 -20.23
CA GLU A 189 12.76 -21.20 -19.31
C GLU A 189 12.07 -22.23 -18.39
N LEU A 190 10.75 -22.39 -18.52
CA LEU A 190 10.00 -23.34 -17.70
C LEU A 190 10.07 -24.76 -18.27
N GLU A 191 9.82 -25.72 -17.38
CA GLU A 191 9.82 -27.15 -17.71
C GLU A 191 8.41 -27.75 -17.73
N LEU A 192 8.28 -28.98 -18.23
CA LEU A 192 6.99 -29.68 -18.41
C LEU A 192 6.09 -29.67 -17.16
N HIS A 193 6.65 -29.98 -15.99
CA HIS A 193 5.90 -29.97 -14.72
C HIS A 193 5.31 -28.58 -14.37
N GLN A 194 6.02 -27.51 -14.71
CA GLN A 194 5.61 -26.12 -14.48
C GLN A 194 4.55 -25.68 -15.49
N PHE A 195 4.65 -26.09 -16.77
CA PHE A 195 3.58 -25.88 -17.76
C PHE A 195 2.28 -26.58 -17.35
N ALA A 196 2.38 -27.82 -16.88
CA ALA A 196 1.24 -28.56 -16.36
C ALA A 196 0.66 -27.90 -15.11
N MET A 197 1.50 -27.34 -14.24
CA MET A 197 1.06 -26.62 -13.05
C MET A 197 0.29 -25.35 -13.43
N LEU A 198 0.87 -24.47 -14.27
CA LEU A 198 0.19 -23.25 -14.73
C LEU A 198 -1.16 -23.57 -15.39
N THR A 199 -1.19 -24.61 -16.23
CA THR A 199 -2.43 -25.07 -16.87
C THR A 199 -3.46 -25.55 -15.84
N SER A 200 -3.03 -26.21 -14.77
CA SER A 200 -3.92 -26.76 -13.74
C SER A 200 -4.68 -25.70 -12.93
N VAL A 201 -4.15 -24.47 -12.91
CA VAL A 201 -4.69 -23.30 -12.22
C VAL A 201 -5.87 -22.69 -13.00
N LEU A 202 -5.87 -22.77 -14.34
CA LEU A 202 -6.85 -22.12 -15.22
C LEU A 202 -8.32 -22.32 -14.84
N PRO A 203 -8.79 -23.55 -14.51
CA PRO A 203 -10.22 -23.73 -14.22
C PRO A 203 -10.66 -23.12 -12.88
N CYS A 204 -9.71 -22.75 -12.02
CA CYS A 204 -9.98 -22.27 -10.66
C CYS A 204 -8.80 -21.45 -10.11
N PRO A 205 -8.55 -20.24 -10.63
CA PRO A 205 -7.29 -19.52 -10.41
C PRO A 205 -6.97 -19.19 -8.95
N SER A 206 -7.99 -19.01 -8.10
CA SER A 206 -7.80 -18.73 -6.67
C SER A 206 -7.65 -20.01 -5.83
N PRO A 207 -8.60 -20.98 -5.84
CA PRO A 207 -8.50 -22.15 -4.97
C PRO A 207 -7.59 -23.27 -5.51
N CYS A 208 -7.11 -23.18 -6.75
CA CYS A 208 -6.15 -24.12 -7.32
C CYS A 208 -4.75 -23.52 -7.46
N ASN A 209 -4.53 -22.37 -6.84
CA ASN A 209 -3.27 -21.66 -6.82
C ASN A 209 -2.23 -22.46 -6.01
N PRO A 210 -1.05 -22.77 -6.56
CA PRO A 210 -0.03 -23.56 -5.87
C PRO A 210 0.56 -22.88 -4.63
N ILE A 211 0.39 -21.56 -4.48
CA ILE A 211 0.82 -20.80 -3.30
C ILE A 211 -0.23 -20.90 -2.18
N ALA A 212 -1.52 -20.92 -2.54
CA ALA A 212 -2.61 -20.97 -1.57
C ALA A 212 -2.93 -22.39 -1.10
N ASP A 213 -2.87 -23.38 -2.00
CA ASP A 213 -3.15 -24.78 -1.73
C ASP A 213 -2.23 -25.69 -2.59
N PRO A 214 -1.01 -25.98 -2.10
CA PRO A 214 -0.02 -26.77 -2.84
C PRO A 214 -0.49 -28.20 -3.14
N GLU A 215 -1.23 -28.83 -2.22
CA GLU A 215 -1.69 -30.22 -2.37
C GLU A 215 -2.74 -30.34 -3.47
N ARG A 216 -3.72 -29.43 -3.47
CA ARG A 216 -4.75 -29.39 -4.49
C ARG A 216 -4.17 -29.04 -5.86
N ALA A 217 -3.25 -28.08 -5.91
CA ALA A 217 -2.58 -27.70 -7.15
C ALA A 217 -1.80 -28.89 -7.73
N THR A 218 -1.05 -29.61 -6.90
CA THR A 218 -0.28 -30.81 -7.31
C THR A 218 -1.20 -31.91 -7.84
N THR A 219 -2.33 -32.16 -7.17
CA THR A 219 -3.32 -33.15 -7.62
C THR A 219 -3.85 -32.80 -9.01
N ARG A 220 -4.13 -31.52 -9.27
CA ARG A 220 -4.62 -31.06 -10.58
C ARG A 220 -3.54 -31.05 -11.64
N ARG A 221 -2.31 -30.65 -11.31
CA ARG A 221 -1.14 -30.77 -12.19
C ARG A 221 -1.00 -32.19 -12.71
N ASN A 222 -1.13 -33.18 -11.83
CA ASN A 222 -1.02 -34.60 -12.20
C ASN A 222 -2.15 -35.04 -13.16
N VAL A 223 -3.35 -34.45 -13.04
CA VAL A 223 -4.44 -34.65 -14.02
C VAL A 223 -4.07 -34.08 -15.39
N VAL A 224 -3.46 -32.90 -15.46
CA VAL A 224 -2.99 -32.31 -16.73
C VAL A 224 -1.93 -33.21 -17.38
N LEU A 225 -0.92 -33.63 -16.62
CA LEU A 225 0.12 -34.56 -17.10
C LEU A 225 -0.47 -35.86 -17.64
N THR A 226 -1.47 -36.42 -16.96
CA THR A 226 -2.15 -37.66 -17.39
C THR A 226 -2.87 -37.44 -18.72
N LYS A 227 -3.60 -36.33 -18.88
CA LYS A 227 -4.26 -36.00 -20.16
C LYS A 227 -3.26 -35.80 -21.30
N MET A 228 -2.11 -35.16 -21.04
CA MET A 228 -1.05 -35.00 -22.04
C MET A 228 -0.49 -36.35 -22.49
N PHE A 229 -0.27 -37.27 -21.55
CA PHE A 229 0.21 -38.62 -21.85
C PHE A 229 -0.82 -39.44 -22.64
N GLU A 230 -2.09 -39.43 -22.24
CA GLU A 230 -3.18 -40.14 -22.94
C GLU A 230 -3.35 -39.66 -24.40
N GLN A 231 -3.10 -38.37 -24.64
CA GLN A 231 -3.16 -37.76 -25.98
C GLN A 231 -1.84 -37.91 -26.76
N ARG A 232 -0.86 -38.63 -26.22
CA ARG A 232 0.47 -38.87 -26.82
C ARG A 232 1.26 -37.59 -27.11
N MET A 233 1.05 -36.54 -26.32
CA MET A 233 1.79 -35.28 -26.43
C MET A 233 3.12 -35.31 -25.68
N ILE A 234 3.29 -36.25 -24.76
CA ILE A 234 4.53 -36.51 -24.00
C ILE A 234 4.83 -38.00 -23.97
N THR A 235 6.11 -38.34 -23.83
CA THR A 235 6.59 -39.71 -23.68
C THR A 235 6.34 -40.22 -22.26
N ARG A 236 6.44 -41.55 -22.08
CA ARG A 236 6.32 -42.17 -20.75
C ARG A 236 7.41 -41.69 -19.78
N ALA A 237 8.64 -41.51 -20.27
CA ALA A 237 9.75 -41.04 -19.46
C ALA A 237 9.50 -39.60 -18.94
N GLU A 238 9.06 -38.70 -19.82
CA GLU A 238 8.71 -37.32 -19.45
C GLU A 238 7.54 -37.27 -18.46
N TYR A 239 6.52 -38.12 -18.64
CA TYR A 239 5.39 -38.23 -17.73
C TYR A 239 5.82 -38.66 -16.32
N GLU A 240 6.60 -39.75 -16.22
CA GLU A 240 7.08 -40.26 -14.93
C GLU A 240 8.04 -39.27 -14.25
N GLN A 241 8.91 -38.59 -15.02
CA GLN A 241 9.79 -37.55 -14.49
C GLN A 241 8.99 -36.33 -13.95
N ALA A 242 8.03 -35.82 -14.72
CA ALA A 242 7.24 -34.66 -14.33
C ALA A 242 6.34 -34.93 -13.12
N LEU A 243 5.81 -36.15 -12.97
CA LEU A 243 5.05 -36.54 -11.78
C LEU A 243 5.90 -36.51 -10.51
N ASN A 244 7.13 -37.01 -10.60
CA ASN A 244 8.03 -37.15 -9.46
C ASN A 244 8.79 -35.86 -9.11
N THR A 245 8.77 -34.85 -9.99
CA THR A 245 9.42 -33.56 -9.74
C THR A 245 8.51 -32.70 -8.84
N PRO A 246 8.96 -32.27 -7.65
CA PRO A 246 8.20 -31.35 -6.81
C PRO A 246 7.99 -30.01 -7.51
N ASP A 247 6.83 -29.39 -7.31
CA ASP A 247 6.60 -28.04 -7.81
C ASP A 247 7.23 -27.01 -6.89
N ASN A 248 7.90 -26.01 -7.46
CA ASN A 248 8.59 -24.95 -6.73
C ASN A 248 7.95 -23.57 -6.89
N ALA A 249 6.67 -23.52 -7.27
CA ALA A 249 5.95 -22.26 -7.40
C ALA A 249 5.91 -21.52 -6.06
N ARG A 250 6.30 -20.24 -6.10
CA ARG A 250 6.24 -19.32 -4.97
C ARG A 250 5.98 -17.91 -5.50
N ARG A 251 5.48 -17.02 -4.66
CA ARG A 251 5.25 -15.64 -5.08
C ARG A 251 6.59 -14.96 -5.41
N HIS A 252 6.76 -14.58 -6.66
CA HIS A 252 7.87 -13.76 -7.15
C HIS A 252 7.31 -12.38 -7.54
N SER A 253 7.18 -11.48 -6.56
CA SER A 253 7.01 -10.05 -6.84
C SER A 253 8.39 -9.39 -6.93
N ARG A 254 8.49 -8.26 -7.63
CA ARG A 254 9.64 -7.38 -7.43
C ARG A 254 9.66 -6.99 -5.96
N ARG A 255 10.77 -7.26 -5.28
CA ARG A 255 10.90 -7.01 -3.85
C ARG A 255 10.76 -5.51 -3.63
N ILE A 256 9.76 -5.09 -2.84
CA ILE A 256 9.70 -3.71 -2.36
C ILE A 256 11.01 -3.41 -1.65
N GLU A 257 11.74 -2.42 -2.15
CA GLU A 257 13.06 -2.06 -1.66
C GLU A 257 12.98 -1.00 -0.56
N VAL A 258 11.92 -0.18 -0.61
CA VAL A 258 11.70 0.93 0.32
C VAL A 258 10.26 0.90 0.81
N ASN A 259 10.06 0.67 2.12
CA ASN A 259 8.75 0.72 2.73
C ASN A 259 8.24 2.17 2.84
N ALA A 260 7.40 2.61 1.91
CA ALA A 260 6.75 3.94 1.94
C ALA A 260 5.30 3.92 1.43
N PRO A 261 4.38 3.13 2.03
CA PRO A 261 3.03 2.94 1.52
C PRO A 261 2.17 4.21 1.54
N PHE A 262 2.39 5.12 2.50
CA PHE A 262 1.74 6.43 2.51
C PHE A 262 2.14 7.29 1.31
N VAL A 263 3.40 7.18 0.87
CA VAL A 263 3.89 7.86 -0.34
C VAL A 263 3.26 7.22 -1.57
N ALA A 264 3.26 5.89 -1.66
CA ALA A 264 2.65 5.16 -2.77
C ALA A 264 1.18 5.56 -2.95
N GLU A 265 0.42 5.63 -1.84
CA GLU A 265 -0.98 6.04 -1.88
C GLU A 265 -1.16 7.51 -2.28
N MET A 266 -0.28 8.42 -1.83
CA MET A 266 -0.31 9.83 -2.27
C MET A 266 -0.10 9.94 -3.79
N VAL A 267 0.92 9.26 -4.33
CA VAL A 267 1.19 9.24 -5.77
C VAL A 267 0.02 8.64 -6.54
N ARG A 268 -0.53 7.52 -6.07
CA ARG A 268 -1.67 6.85 -6.69
C ARG A 268 -2.89 7.79 -6.73
N GLN A 269 -3.20 8.47 -5.64
CA GLN A 269 -4.33 9.41 -5.57
C GLN A 269 -4.14 10.61 -6.51
N GLU A 270 -2.95 11.19 -6.56
CA GLU A 270 -2.62 12.32 -7.43
C GLU A 270 -2.81 11.93 -8.90
N LEU A 271 -2.21 10.82 -9.35
CA LEU A 271 -2.36 10.35 -10.73
C LEU A 271 -3.77 9.88 -11.05
N TYR A 272 -4.46 9.21 -10.11
CA TYR A 272 -5.83 8.76 -10.34
C TYR A 272 -6.79 9.94 -10.57
N SER A 273 -6.54 11.07 -9.90
CA SER A 273 -7.38 12.26 -10.07
C SER A 273 -7.34 12.84 -11.48
N GLU A 274 -6.25 12.62 -12.21
CA GLU A 274 -6.01 13.15 -13.56
C GLU A 274 -6.25 12.09 -14.66
N TYR A 275 -5.79 10.85 -14.44
CA TYR A 275 -5.76 9.78 -15.44
C TYR A 275 -6.76 8.64 -15.18
N GLY A 276 -7.40 8.58 -14.00
CA GLY A 276 -8.35 7.52 -13.66
C GLY A 276 -7.73 6.11 -13.68
N ASP A 277 -8.46 5.12 -14.20
CA ASP A 277 -8.02 3.73 -14.24
C ASP A 277 -6.83 3.46 -15.18
N ASP A 278 -6.51 4.39 -16.07
CA ASP A 278 -5.37 4.27 -16.99
C ASP A 278 -4.05 4.10 -16.25
N ILE A 279 -3.95 4.61 -15.02
CA ILE A 279 -2.72 4.53 -14.21
C ILE A 279 -2.30 3.07 -13.96
N TYR A 280 -3.27 2.14 -13.89
CA TYR A 280 -3.01 0.73 -13.61
C TYR A 280 -2.71 -0.09 -14.85
N ARG A 281 -2.86 0.51 -16.05
CA ARG A 281 -2.84 -0.21 -17.33
C ARG A 281 -1.81 0.37 -18.31
N LYS A 282 -1.51 1.67 -18.28
CA LYS A 282 -0.63 2.31 -19.28
C LYS A 282 0.84 2.41 -18.86
N GLY A 283 1.26 1.65 -17.86
CA GLY A 283 2.68 1.54 -17.49
C GLY A 283 3.27 2.81 -16.95
N PHE A 284 2.50 3.54 -16.14
CA PHE A 284 3.00 4.71 -15.46
C PHE A 284 4.19 4.32 -14.58
N GLU A 285 5.35 4.91 -14.85
CA GLU A 285 6.52 4.83 -13.99
C GLU A 285 6.77 6.21 -13.40
N VAL A 286 6.71 6.29 -12.08
CA VAL A 286 6.77 7.53 -11.32
C VAL A 286 8.04 7.55 -10.50
N THR A 287 8.88 8.55 -10.73
CA THR A 287 10.01 8.85 -9.86
C THR A 287 9.61 9.94 -8.89
N THR A 288 9.66 9.62 -7.60
CA THR A 288 9.35 10.55 -6.51
C THR A 288 10.59 11.30 -6.02
N SER A 289 10.40 12.30 -5.17
CA SER A 289 11.47 13.02 -4.45
C SER A 289 11.97 12.30 -3.19
N ILE A 290 11.36 11.16 -2.83
CA ILE A 290 11.72 10.40 -1.63
C ILE A 290 13.11 9.81 -1.79
N HIS A 291 13.95 9.99 -0.78
CA HIS A 291 15.28 9.37 -0.73
C HIS A 291 15.25 8.12 0.15
N SER A 292 15.65 6.97 -0.40
CA SER A 292 15.50 5.67 0.29
C SER A 292 16.09 5.65 1.71
N GLU A 293 17.32 6.15 1.88
CA GLU A 293 18.00 6.20 3.18
C GLU A 293 17.26 7.07 4.22
N LYS A 294 16.75 8.23 3.79
CA LYS A 294 16.04 9.17 4.66
C LYS A 294 14.68 8.61 5.04
N GLN A 295 13.98 7.97 4.10
CA GLN A 295 12.73 7.27 4.38
C GLN A 295 12.93 6.13 5.37
N ALA A 296 13.98 5.30 5.18
CA ALA A 296 14.30 4.22 6.10
C ALA A 296 14.66 4.74 7.50
N ALA A 297 15.41 5.84 7.59
CA ALA A 297 15.71 6.50 8.86
C ALA A 297 14.45 7.06 9.53
N ALA A 298 13.57 7.69 8.77
CA ALA A 298 12.29 8.19 9.26
C ALA A 298 11.41 7.03 9.79
N ASN A 299 11.35 5.90 9.08
CA ASN A 299 10.56 4.74 9.49
C ASN A 299 11.02 4.24 10.86
N ARG A 300 12.34 4.04 11.01
CA ARG A 300 12.94 3.64 12.30
C ARG A 300 12.67 4.68 13.39
N ALA A 301 12.81 5.98 13.08
CA ALA A 301 12.60 7.04 14.05
C ALA A 301 11.17 7.09 14.57
N LEU A 302 10.17 6.96 13.69
CA LEU A 302 8.76 6.94 14.09
C LEU A 302 8.42 5.69 14.89
N THR A 303 8.79 4.50 14.40
CA THR A 303 8.52 3.24 15.09
C THR A 303 9.18 3.22 16.47
N ASN A 304 10.46 3.59 16.59
CA ASN A 304 11.15 3.66 17.88
C ASN A 304 10.55 4.75 18.79
N GLY A 305 10.16 5.90 18.21
CA GLY A 305 9.51 6.98 18.94
C GLY A 305 8.21 6.54 19.60
N LEU A 306 7.38 5.81 18.86
CA LEU A 306 6.10 5.29 19.35
C LEU A 306 6.30 4.12 20.32
N GLU A 307 7.11 3.12 19.96
CA GLU A 307 7.26 1.91 20.78
C GLU A 307 8.14 2.13 22.02
N GLU A 308 9.38 2.60 21.83
CA GLU A 308 10.41 2.60 22.88
C GLU A 308 10.34 3.86 23.75
N TYR A 309 10.12 5.04 23.14
CA TYR A 309 10.14 6.30 23.86
C TYR A 309 8.79 6.68 24.45
N TYR A 310 7.69 6.16 23.90
CA TYR A 310 6.35 6.42 24.42
C TYR A 310 5.72 5.17 25.03
N ASP A 311 5.38 4.17 24.21
CA ASP A 311 4.45 3.10 24.60
C ASP A 311 4.98 2.27 25.77
N LYS A 312 6.21 1.75 25.67
CA LYS A 312 6.86 0.98 26.74
C LYS A 312 7.02 1.75 28.06
N ARG A 313 7.11 3.08 28.01
CA ARG A 313 7.25 3.92 29.21
C ARG A 313 5.93 4.08 29.97
N HIS A 314 4.81 3.91 29.29
CA HIS A 314 3.48 3.97 29.91
C HIS A 314 3.01 2.59 30.40
N GLY A 315 3.66 1.51 29.95
CA GLY A 315 3.42 0.16 30.45
C GLY A 315 2.74 -0.77 29.45
N TYR A 316 2.65 -2.04 29.84
CA TYR A 316 2.01 -3.11 29.09
C TYR A 316 0.51 -3.15 29.39
N ARG A 317 -0.30 -3.07 28.34
CA ARG A 317 -1.77 -3.04 28.38
C ARG A 317 -2.41 -4.42 28.53
N GLY A 318 -1.61 -5.48 28.47
CA GLY A 318 -2.09 -6.86 28.56
C GLY A 318 -2.19 -7.55 27.21
N THR A 319 -2.69 -8.78 27.26
CA THR A 319 -2.78 -9.73 26.15
C THR A 319 -3.97 -9.42 25.23
N GLU A 320 -3.89 -9.74 23.95
CA GLU A 320 -4.97 -9.52 22.97
C GLU A 320 -6.14 -10.51 23.11
N GLY A 321 -5.97 -11.56 23.91
CA GLY A 321 -6.98 -12.58 24.15
C GLY A 321 -6.37 -13.83 24.79
N HIS A 322 -7.17 -14.88 24.92
CA HIS A 322 -6.77 -16.15 25.51
C HIS A 322 -7.42 -17.32 24.78
N VAL A 323 -6.64 -18.34 24.45
CA VAL A 323 -7.08 -19.60 23.85
C VAL A 323 -6.63 -20.73 24.74
N ALA A 324 -7.57 -21.29 25.51
CA ALA A 324 -7.29 -22.38 26.42
C ALA A 324 -6.72 -23.59 25.65
N PRO A 325 -5.68 -24.26 26.18
CA PRO A 325 -5.17 -25.48 25.57
C PRO A 325 -6.25 -26.58 25.61
N PRO A 326 -6.55 -27.27 24.50
CA PRO A 326 -7.49 -28.38 24.52
C PRO A 326 -7.02 -29.52 25.43
N ALA A 327 -7.95 -30.10 26.18
CA ALA A 327 -7.66 -31.18 27.11
C ALA A 327 -7.36 -32.49 26.37
N GLY A 328 -6.14 -33.02 26.52
CA GLY A 328 -5.77 -34.35 26.00
C GLY A 328 -5.42 -34.41 24.51
N SER A 329 -5.27 -33.27 23.82
CA SER A 329 -4.76 -33.20 22.45
C SER A 329 -3.66 -32.16 22.31
N ASP A 330 -2.89 -32.22 21.22
CA ASP A 330 -1.90 -31.20 20.89
C ASP A 330 -2.57 -29.83 20.70
N PRO A 331 -2.19 -28.79 21.45
CA PRO A 331 -2.75 -27.45 21.33
C PRO A 331 -2.30 -26.71 20.06
N LEU A 332 -1.19 -27.12 19.42
CA LEU A 332 -0.57 -26.36 18.32
C LEU A 332 -1.52 -26.10 17.15
N PRO A 333 -2.28 -27.08 16.61
CA PRO A 333 -3.18 -26.81 15.48
C PRO A 333 -4.27 -25.79 15.83
N THR A 334 -4.79 -25.83 17.06
CA THR A 334 -5.80 -24.89 17.54
C THR A 334 -5.22 -23.49 17.70
N TRP A 335 -4.01 -23.37 18.23
CA TRP A 335 -3.32 -22.10 18.39
C TRP A 335 -2.94 -21.46 17.06
N ILE A 336 -2.40 -22.24 16.11
CA ILE A 336 -2.08 -21.74 14.76
C ILE A 336 -3.36 -21.26 14.06
N ALA A 337 -4.46 -22.02 14.15
CA ALA A 337 -5.74 -21.61 13.59
C ALA A 337 -6.26 -20.30 14.22
N ALA A 338 -6.09 -20.12 15.55
CA ALA A 338 -6.49 -18.89 16.23
C ALA A 338 -5.63 -17.66 15.82
N LEU A 339 -4.40 -17.88 15.37
CA LEU A 339 -3.52 -16.83 14.87
C LEU A 339 -3.76 -16.47 13.39
N ALA A 340 -4.45 -17.32 12.62
CA ALA A 340 -4.59 -17.16 11.16
C ALA A 340 -5.27 -15.84 10.73
N ASP A 341 -6.24 -15.36 11.51
CA ASP A 341 -6.97 -14.11 11.21
C ASP A 341 -6.26 -12.85 11.73
N ARG A 342 -5.07 -12.98 12.33
CA ARG A 342 -4.32 -11.85 12.91
C ARG A 342 -3.16 -11.46 12.01
N ALA A 343 -3.26 -10.26 11.43
CA ALA A 343 -2.18 -9.71 10.62
C ALA A 343 -0.99 -9.27 11.49
N VAL A 344 0.21 -9.34 10.92
CA VAL A 344 1.40 -8.66 11.45
C VAL A 344 1.22 -7.16 11.26
N VAL A 345 1.54 -6.37 12.29
CA VAL A 345 1.45 -4.90 12.25
C VAL A 345 2.84 -4.33 12.52
N GLY A 346 3.45 -3.63 11.57
CA GLY A 346 4.85 -3.23 11.67
C GLY A 346 5.76 -4.46 11.88
N ASN A 347 6.44 -4.53 13.02
CA ASN A 347 7.24 -5.68 13.45
C ASN A 347 6.60 -6.42 14.64
N GLN A 348 5.27 -6.34 14.79
CA GLN A 348 4.51 -6.94 15.89
C GLN A 348 3.78 -8.19 15.39
N HIS A 349 4.44 -9.33 15.58
CA HIS A 349 3.95 -10.65 15.17
C HIS A 349 2.97 -11.18 16.21
N PRO A 350 1.78 -11.66 15.82
CA PRO A 350 0.87 -12.30 16.75
C PRO A 350 1.42 -13.68 17.12
N ALA A 351 1.37 -14.01 18.42
CA ALA A 351 1.85 -15.28 18.94
C ALA A 351 0.99 -15.76 20.11
N ILE A 352 1.04 -17.06 20.41
CA ILE A 352 0.38 -17.62 21.60
C ILE A 352 1.43 -18.16 22.57
N VAL A 353 1.29 -17.82 23.85
CA VAL A 353 2.16 -18.33 24.92
C VAL A 353 1.91 -19.82 25.12
N THR A 354 2.93 -20.62 24.88
CA THR A 354 2.89 -22.09 25.04
C THR A 354 3.34 -22.53 26.41
N GLN A 355 4.37 -21.87 26.96
CA GLN A 355 4.96 -22.16 28.25
C GLN A 355 5.42 -20.87 28.94
N VAL A 356 5.33 -20.85 30.27
CA VAL A 356 5.78 -19.76 31.12
C VAL A 356 6.71 -20.33 32.18
N GLY A 357 7.99 -19.94 32.13
CA GLY A 357 8.98 -20.21 33.16
C GLY A 357 9.05 -19.08 34.20
N ASP A 358 10.06 -19.09 35.06
CA ASP A 358 10.21 -18.02 36.07
C ASP A 358 10.56 -16.65 35.42
N ARG A 359 11.44 -16.65 34.42
CA ARG A 359 11.96 -15.43 33.77
C ARG A 359 12.05 -15.54 32.25
N GLU A 360 11.28 -16.43 31.67
CA GLU A 360 11.21 -16.66 30.23
C GLU A 360 9.83 -17.18 29.83
N ILE A 361 9.49 -17.02 28.56
CA ILE A 361 8.30 -17.60 27.95
C ILE A 361 8.65 -18.23 26.61
N SER A 362 7.90 -19.27 26.23
CA SER A 362 7.93 -19.84 24.88
C SER A 362 6.63 -19.51 24.18
N VAL A 363 6.68 -19.03 22.96
CA VAL A 363 5.49 -18.67 22.17
C VAL A 363 5.51 -19.38 20.82
N VAL A 364 4.33 -19.69 20.28
CA VAL A 364 4.16 -20.21 18.92
C VAL A 364 3.74 -19.08 17.99
N LEU A 365 4.38 -18.99 16.81
CA LEU A 365 4.07 -18.05 15.75
C LEU A 365 3.04 -18.62 14.77
N THR A 366 2.58 -17.80 13.83
CA THR A 366 1.61 -18.18 12.78
C THR A 366 2.10 -19.30 11.86
N ASP A 367 3.41 -19.44 11.67
CA ASP A 367 4.04 -20.50 10.87
C ASP A 367 4.26 -21.81 11.65
N GLY A 368 3.86 -21.84 12.93
CA GLY A 368 4.04 -22.97 13.83
C GLY A 368 5.43 -23.05 14.48
N SER A 369 6.35 -22.13 14.16
CA SER A 369 7.64 -22.05 14.83
C SER A 369 7.48 -21.64 16.29
N ILE A 370 8.32 -22.18 17.17
CA ILE A 370 8.34 -21.86 18.60
C ILE A 370 9.58 -21.00 18.87
N VAL A 371 9.37 -19.85 19.50
CA VAL A 371 10.44 -18.92 19.87
C VAL A 371 10.45 -18.67 21.37
N ASN A 372 11.65 -18.57 21.94
CA ASN A 372 11.86 -18.31 23.36
C ASN A 372 12.20 -16.84 23.59
N ILE A 373 11.54 -16.23 24.58
CA ILE A 373 11.75 -14.85 24.98
C ILE A 373 12.26 -14.86 26.42
N GLY A 374 13.53 -14.48 26.59
CA GLY A 374 14.15 -14.34 27.90
C GLY A 374 13.75 -13.04 28.61
N TRP A 375 14.20 -12.91 29.87
CA TRP A 375 13.78 -11.82 30.76
C TRP A 375 14.01 -10.41 30.21
N GLU A 376 15.09 -10.19 29.47
CA GLU A 376 15.38 -8.88 28.89
C GLU A 376 14.22 -8.40 28.00
N GLY A 377 13.62 -9.31 27.23
CA GLY A 377 12.47 -9.07 26.38
C GLY A 377 11.13 -8.94 27.11
N LEU A 378 11.08 -9.24 28.42
CA LEU A 378 9.86 -9.24 29.25
C LEU A 378 9.86 -8.14 30.31
N SER A 379 11.03 -7.78 30.83
CA SER A 379 11.21 -6.95 32.03
C SER A 379 10.61 -5.54 31.95
N TRP A 380 10.32 -5.06 30.74
CA TRP A 380 9.73 -3.74 30.51
C TRP A 380 8.22 -3.71 30.81
N ALA A 381 7.55 -4.87 30.85
CA ALA A 381 6.10 -5.01 30.86
C ALA A 381 5.45 -4.73 32.22
N ALA A 382 5.77 -3.59 32.83
CA ALA A 382 5.02 -3.07 33.96
C ALA A 382 3.56 -2.83 33.54
N PRO A 383 2.55 -3.27 34.31
CA PRO A 383 1.15 -3.07 33.95
C PRO A 383 0.82 -1.59 33.72
N PHE A 384 0.12 -1.32 32.62
CA PHE A 384 -0.49 -0.01 32.35
C PHE A 384 -1.66 0.21 33.32
N VAL A 385 -1.67 1.36 34.00
CA VAL A 385 -2.79 1.78 34.87
C VAL A 385 -3.43 3.05 34.33
N ASP A 386 -2.63 4.12 34.25
CA ASP A 386 -3.00 5.38 33.64
C ASP A 386 -1.75 6.06 33.06
N ARG A 387 -1.90 7.26 32.49
CA ARG A 387 -0.78 7.97 31.84
C ARG A 387 0.16 8.70 32.81
N GLY A 388 -0.20 8.84 34.07
CA GLY A 388 0.59 9.50 35.11
C GLY A 388 1.28 8.54 36.08
N ASN A 389 0.81 7.29 36.15
CA ASN A 389 1.24 6.28 37.12
C ASN A 389 1.65 4.97 36.42
N ALA A 390 2.78 4.41 36.84
CA ALA A 390 3.22 3.08 36.45
C ALA A 390 3.20 2.14 37.66
N TRP A 391 2.83 0.88 37.45
CA TRP A 391 3.00 -0.17 38.46
C TRP A 391 4.47 -0.57 38.61
N PRO A 392 4.86 -1.27 39.71
CA PRO A 392 6.17 -1.88 39.82
C PRO A 392 6.45 -2.80 38.63
N ARG A 393 7.71 -2.84 38.18
CA ARG A 393 8.12 -3.76 37.12
C ARG A 393 7.92 -5.21 37.58
N PRO A 394 7.44 -6.10 36.70
CA PRO A 394 7.24 -7.50 37.05
C PRO A 394 8.56 -8.12 37.49
N GLN A 395 8.50 -9.12 38.37
CA GLN A 395 9.68 -9.89 38.80
C GLN A 395 9.73 -11.29 38.19
N ARG A 396 8.59 -11.81 37.74
CA ARG A 396 8.42 -13.13 37.15
C ARG A 396 7.56 -13.05 35.89
N ALA A 397 7.70 -14.03 35.00
CA ALA A 397 6.95 -14.05 33.74
C ALA A 397 5.46 -14.36 33.93
N ASP A 398 5.09 -15.09 34.99
CA ASP A 398 3.69 -15.43 35.35
C ASP A 398 2.87 -14.23 35.87
N GLU A 399 3.54 -13.14 36.23
CA GLU A 399 2.91 -11.84 36.52
C GLU A 399 2.49 -11.10 35.23
N ILE A 400 3.04 -11.48 34.07
CA ILE A 400 2.85 -10.79 32.78
C ILE A 400 1.84 -11.55 31.91
N VAL A 401 2.02 -12.87 31.77
CA VAL A 401 1.26 -13.73 30.85
C VAL A 401 1.07 -15.14 31.40
N LYS A 402 0.14 -15.88 30.80
CA LYS A 402 -0.18 -17.30 31.11
C LYS A 402 -0.20 -18.14 29.82
N PRO A 403 -0.01 -19.46 29.90
CA PRO A 403 -0.17 -20.35 28.75
C PRO A 403 -1.56 -20.19 28.11
N GLY A 404 -1.62 -20.09 26.79
CA GLY A 404 -2.83 -19.81 26.02
C GLY A 404 -3.06 -18.32 25.71
N ASP A 405 -2.33 -17.40 26.35
CA ASP A 405 -2.48 -15.97 26.08
C ASP A 405 -2.00 -15.59 24.67
N ILE A 406 -2.78 -14.76 23.98
CA ILE A 406 -2.42 -14.17 22.69
C ILE A 406 -1.64 -12.88 22.95
N VAL A 407 -0.41 -12.82 22.44
CA VAL A 407 0.52 -11.71 22.65
C VAL A 407 1.05 -11.20 21.33
N ARG A 408 1.64 -10.00 21.35
CA ARG A 408 2.50 -9.52 20.28
C ARG A 408 3.95 -9.78 20.64
N VAL A 409 4.75 -10.20 19.66
CA VAL A 409 6.18 -10.39 19.81
C VAL A 409 6.92 -9.70 18.68
N LYS A 410 8.05 -9.09 19.03
CA LYS A 410 8.88 -8.31 18.12
C LYS A 410 10.21 -9.02 17.92
N GLN A 411 10.59 -9.19 16.66
CA GLN A 411 11.90 -9.71 16.30
C GLN A 411 12.93 -8.57 16.38
N VAL A 412 13.90 -8.70 17.29
CA VAL A 412 14.96 -7.70 17.52
C VAL A 412 16.17 -7.97 16.61
N SER A 413 16.47 -9.26 16.42
CA SER A 413 17.49 -9.78 15.49
C SER A 413 17.05 -11.15 14.98
N ASP A 414 17.79 -11.75 14.06
CA ASP A 414 17.44 -13.05 13.45
C ASP A 414 17.11 -14.14 14.48
N SER A 415 17.76 -14.13 15.64
CA SER A 415 17.57 -15.11 16.72
C SER A 415 16.95 -14.55 18.01
N THR A 416 16.73 -13.24 18.12
CA THR A 416 16.31 -12.61 19.38
C THR A 416 14.92 -12.00 19.25
N TRP A 417 14.05 -12.39 20.18
CA TRP A 417 12.67 -11.93 20.27
C TRP A 417 12.39 -11.21 21.60
N SER A 418 11.45 -10.28 21.58
CA SER A 418 10.96 -9.57 22.77
C SER A 418 9.45 -9.51 22.80
N LEU A 419 8.86 -9.42 24.00
CA LEU A 419 7.44 -9.09 24.13
C LEU A 419 7.19 -7.73 23.50
N GLY A 420 6.19 -7.69 22.63
CA GLY A 420 5.79 -6.55 21.84
C GLY A 420 4.41 -6.04 22.25
N GLN A 421 4.07 -4.87 21.74
CA GLN A 421 2.78 -4.23 21.92
C GLN A 421 2.59 -3.26 20.76
N ILE A 422 1.43 -3.30 20.11
CA ILE A 422 1.06 -2.31 19.09
C ILE A 422 0.78 -0.99 19.82
N PRO A 423 1.48 0.12 19.50
CA PRO A 423 1.24 1.40 20.15
C PRO A 423 -0.19 1.91 19.92
N ASP A 424 -0.86 2.32 20.99
CA ASP A 424 -2.18 2.98 20.91
C ASP A 424 -2.05 4.39 20.31
N LEU A 425 -0.90 5.03 20.52
CA LEU A 425 -0.59 6.31 19.91
C LEU A 425 -0.16 6.16 18.46
N GLN A 426 -0.40 7.24 17.73
CA GLN A 426 0.03 7.39 16.35
C GLN A 426 0.95 8.60 16.23
N GLY A 427 1.70 8.66 15.13
CA GLY A 427 2.54 9.80 14.83
C GLY A 427 2.66 10.02 13.33
N ALA A 428 3.31 11.12 12.97
CA ALA A 428 3.66 11.44 11.59
C ALA A 428 5.05 12.06 11.57
N LEU A 429 5.75 11.89 10.45
CA LEU A 429 7.01 12.55 10.18
C LEU A 429 7.02 13.01 8.73
N VAL A 430 7.43 14.26 8.53
CA VAL A 430 7.63 14.85 7.21
C VAL A 430 8.99 15.53 7.21
N SER A 431 9.81 15.21 6.21
CA SER A 431 11.06 15.90 5.94
C SER A 431 11.00 16.49 4.54
N VAL A 432 11.30 17.77 4.43
CA VAL A 432 11.31 18.50 3.15
C VAL A 432 12.65 19.19 2.96
N SER A 433 13.07 19.33 1.70
CA SER A 433 14.21 20.14 1.32
C SER A 433 13.86 21.63 1.42
N PRO A 434 14.64 22.45 2.14
CA PRO A 434 14.44 23.90 2.17
C PRO A 434 14.73 24.56 0.82
N ASP A 435 15.50 23.91 -0.04
CA ASP A 435 15.98 24.48 -1.30
C ASP A 435 14.93 24.42 -2.40
N ASN A 436 14.06 23.42 -2.42
CA ASN A 436 13.08 23.23 -3.51
C ASN A 436 11.74 22.63 -3.07
N GLY A 437 11.56 22.37 -1.77
CA GLY A 437 10.33 21.78 -1.24
C GLY A 437 10.14 20.28 -1.54
N ASP A 438 11.16 19.60 -2.09
CA ASP A 438 11.13 18.15 -2.29
C ASP A 438 10.85 17.42 -0.97
N ILE A 439 9.88 16.51 -0.97
CA ILE A 439 9.57 15.65 0.17
C ILE A 439 10.60 14.52 0.22
N LEU A 440 11.51 14.61 1.18
CA LEU A 440 12.64 13.68 1.32
C LEU A 440 12.26 12.39 2.06
N ALA A 441 11.31 12.48 2.98
CA ALA A 441 10.72 11.35 3.69
C ALA A 441 9.33 11.72 4.21
N LEU A 442 8.39 10.77 4.16
CA LEU A 442 7.03 10.95 4.66
C LEU A 442 6.47 9.68 5.28
N ILE A 443 5.88 9.84 6.47
CA ILE A 443 5.21 8.76 7.19
C ILE A 443 3.95 9.31 7.85
N GLY A 444 2.81 8.66 7.58
CA GLY A 444 1.49 9.08 8.05
C GLY A 444 0.94 8.33 9.27
N GLY A 445 1.65 7.32 9.79
CA GLY A 445 1.18 6.49 10.88
C GLY A 445 2.16 5.39 11.25
N TYR A 446 1.84 4.66 12.32
CA TYR A 446 2.66 3.54 12.80
C TYR A 446 2.78 2.41 11.77
N ASP A 447 1.65 2.02 11.19
CA ASP A 447 1.56 0.98 10.18
C ASP A 447 0.37 1.28 9.24
N PHE A 448 0.62 1.16 7.93
CA PHE A 448 -0.38 1.49 6.91
C PHE A 448 -1.48 0.43 6.79
N GLY A 449 -1.16 -0.85 7.02
CA GLY A 449 -2.13 -1.94 7.03
C GLY A 449 -3.10 -1.84 8.20
N LEU A 450 -2.65 -1.28 9.33
CA LEU A 450 -3.52 -0.96 10.47
C LEU A 450 -4.37 0.31 10.23
N SER A 451 -3.78 1.38 9.69
CA SER A 451 -4.46 2.66 9.48
C SER A 451 -3.91 3.40 8.26
N GLN A 452 -4.73 3.51 7.22
CA GLN A 452 -4.40 4.23 6.00
C GLN A 452 -4.52 5.76 6.12
N VAL A 453 -4.94 6.28 7.29
CA VAL A 453 -5.04 7.72 7.52
C VAL A 453 -3.64 8.35 7.50
N ASN A 454 -3.38 9.20 6.51
CA ASN A 454 -2.12 9.93 6.42
C ASN A 454 -2.08 11.14 7.35
N ARG A 455 -1.47 10.98 8.52
CA ARG A 455 -1.38 12.06 9.53
C ARG A 455 -0.41 13.18 9.15
N ALA A 456 0.45 12.99 8.14
CA ALA A 456 1.31 14.06 7.62
C ALA A 456 0.49 15.17 6.91
N THR A 457 -0.69 14.82 6.40
CA THR A 457 -1.60 15.72 5.68
C THR A 457 -2.94 15.91 6.42
N THR A 458 -3.10 15.31 7.61
CA THR A 458 -4.28 15.51 8.46
C THR A 458 -4.07 16.71 9.40
N PRO A 459 -4.97 17.71 9.42
CA PRO A 459 -4.83 18.88 10.30
C PRO A 459 -4.88 18.52 11.80
N ARG A 460 -4.02 19.19 12.59
CA ARG A 460 -3.96 19.11 14.06
C ARG A 460 -3.47 20.45 14.63
N PRO A 461 -3.79 20.79 15.89
CA PRO A 461 -3.33 22.03 16.48
C PRO A 461 -1.81 21.96 16.68
N PRO A 462 -1.02 22.91 16.13
CA PRO A 462 0.45 22.88 16.24
C PRO A 462 0.94 23.33 17.63
N GLY A 463 0.04 23.88 18.45
CA GLY A 463 0.36 24.40 19.77
C GLY A 463 1.42 25.51 19.68
N SER A 464 2.37 25.48 20.62
CA SER A 464 3.52 26.40 20.62
C SER A 464 4.39 26.36 19.35
N GLY A 465 4.18 25.39 18.44
CA GLY A 465 4.81 25.35 17.12
C GLY A 465 4.47 26.54 16.22
N PHE A 466 3.34 27.22 16.44
CA PHE A 466 2.94 28.41 15.67
C PHE A 466 3.68 29.71 16.08
N LYS A 467 4.27 29.74 17.28
CA LYS A 467 4.91 30.95 17.84
C LYS A 467 5.98 31.58 16.94
N PRO A 468 6.86 30.85 16.22
CA PRO A 468 7.84 31.47 15.33
C PRO A 468 7.22 32.43 14.32
N PHE A 469 6.04 32.13 13.77
CA PHE A 469 5.35 32.97 12.78
C PHE A 469 4.73 34.22 13.41
N LEU A 470 4.19 34.10 14.63
CA LEU A 470 3.76 35.27 15.41
C LEU A 470 4.93 36.23 15.69
N TYR A 471 6.07 35.68 16.14
CA TYR A 471 7.23 36.49 16.46
C TYR A 471 7.88 37.06 15.19
N GLY A 472 7.86 36.33 14.07
CA GLY A 472 8.23 36.82 12.75
C GLY A 472 7.40 38.03 12.31
N ALA A 473 6.08 37.96 12.49
CA ALA A 473 5.19 39.09 12.20
C ALA A 473 5.53 40.32 13.06
N ALA A 474 5.91 40.12 14.34
CA ALA A 474 6.39 41.21 15.19
C ALA A 474 7.67 41.85 14.64
N LEU A 475 8.66 41.03 14.26
CA LEU A 475 9.93 41.50 13.72
C LEU A 475 9.75 42.33 12.46
N GLU A 476 8.84 41.92 11.57
CA GLU A 476 8.51 42.69 10.36
C GLU A 476 7.82 44.03 10.68
N ASN A 477 7.17 44.13 11.84
CA ASN A 477 6.46 45.33 12.30
C ASN A 477 7.28 46.16 13.32
N GLY A 478 8.61 46.13 13.20
CA GLY A 478 9.52 47.01 13.93
C GLY A 478 9.94 46.53 15.33
N TYR A 479 9.50 45.34 15.75
CA TYR A 479 10.00 44.72 16.97
C TYR A 479 11.39 44.13 16.75
N THR A 480 12.15 43.96 17.82
CA THR A 480 13.48 43.34 17.79
C THR A 480 13.54 42.16 18.75
N PRO A 481 14.53 41.26 18.62
CA PRO A 481 14.73 40.18 19.59
C PRO A 481 14.92 40.68 21.04
N ALA A 482 15.37 41.92 21.21
CA ALA A 482 15.59 42.57 22.51
C ALA A 482 14.36 43.34 23.02
N THR A 483 13.30 43.47 22.23
CA THR A 483 12.07 44.14 22.68
C THR A 483 11.51 43.43 23.90
N LEU A 484 11.23 44.20 24.95
CA LEU A 484 10.68 43.67 26.20
C LEU A 484 9.16 43.46 26.07
N ILE A 485 8.71 42.33 26.60
CA ILE A 485 7.31 41.98 26.75
C ILE A 485 7.08 41.42 28.16
N ASN A 486 5.95 41.76 28.75
CA ASN A 486 5.70 41.43 30.15
C ASN A 486 5.11 40.02 30.29
N ASP A 487 5.79 39.15 31.04
CA ASP A 487 5.30 37.87 31.49
C ASP A 487 4.71 37.98 32.90
N ALA A 488 3.51 38.56 32.97
CA ALA A 488 2.72 38.82 34.17
C ALA A 488 1.25 38.46 33.91
N PRO A 489 0.42 38.21 34.95
CA PRO A 489 -0.97 37.80 34.79
C PRO A 489 -1.73 38.59 33.71
N PHE A 490 -2.37 37.86 32.80
CA PHE A 490 -3.12 38.42 31.67
C PHE A 490 -4.60 38.02 31.77
N ALA A 491 -5.47 38.96 31.44
CA ALA A 491 -6.91 38.81 31.53
C ALA A 491 -7.57 39.55 30.36
N ARG A 492 -8.41 38.84 29.58
CA ARG A 492 -9.32 39.47 28.62
C ARG A 492 -10.68 38.79 28.69
N GLY A 493 -11.71 39.51 29.16
CA GLY A 493 -13.00 38.89 29.50
C GLY A 493 -12.81 37.80 30.56
N ASP A 494 -13.20 36.57 30.26
CA ASP A 494 -13.00 35.38 31.11
C ASP A 494 -11.72 34.59 30.78
N TYR A 495 -11.04 34.93 29.69
CA TYR A 495 -9.82 34.23 29.27
C TYR A 495 -8.65 34.57 30.21
N ARG A 496 -8.08 33.55 30.85
CA ARG A 496 -6.95 33.62 31.79
C ARG A 496 -5.87 32.59 31.40
N PRO A 497 -5.00 32.87 30.41
CA PRO A 497 -3.95 31.95 30.00
C PRO A 497 -2.92 31.72 31.11
N ARG A 498 -2.31 30.53 31.13
CA ARG A 498 -1.23 30.16 32.05
C ARG A 498 0.02 29.72 31.29
N ASN A 499 1.17 29.96 31.89
CA ASN A 499 2.44 29.37 31.44
C ASN A 499 2.50 27.90 31.88
N PHE A 500 3.23 27.08 31.13
CA PHE A 500 3.42 25.66 31.44
C PHE A 500 4.04 25.46 32.84
N GLU A 501 5.02 26.29 33.19
CA GLU A 501 5.70 26.25 34.50
C GLU A 501 4.87 26.86 35.64
N ASN A 502 3.65 27.34 35.39
CA ASN A 502 2.78 28.00 36.36
C ASN A 502 3.44 29.16 37.15
N ASN A 503 4.40 29.87 36.55
CA ASN A 503 5.08 31.02 37.15
C ASN A 503 5.11 32.25 36.22
N PHE A 504 5.65 33.36 36.72
CA PHE A 504 5.83 34.64 36.02
C PHE A 504 7.26 35.15 36.23
N VAL A 505 7.88 35.71 35.20
CA VAL A 505 9.26 36.22 35.28
C VAL A 505 9.36 37.74 35.04
N GLY A 506 8.24 38.43 34.88
CA GLY A 506 8.21 39.90 34.69
C GLY A 506 8.59 40.31 33.26
N PRO A 507 9.28 41.44 33.06
CA PRO A 507 9.73 41.86 31.72
C PRO A 507 10.81 40.92 31.15
N ILE A 508 10.58 40.41 29.94
CA ILE A 508 11.43 39.44 29.26
C ILE A 508 11.56 39.83 27.78
N THR A 509 12.72 39.56 27.16
CA THR A 509 12.91 39.83 25.73
C THR A 509 12.10 38.89 24.85
N LEU A 510 11.75 39.32 23.62
CA LEU A 510 11.09 38.43 22.64
C LEU A 510 11.92 37.16 22.37
N ARG A 511 13.26 37.26 22.29
CA ARG A 511 14.14 36.09 22.16
C ARG A 511 13.92 35.10 23.30
N ASN A 512 13.99 35.57 24.54
CA ASN A 512 13.85 34.68 25.71
C ASN A 512 12.42 34.12 25.83
N ALA A 513 11.41 34.88 25.39
CA ALA A 513 10.02 34.43 25.41
C ALA A 513 9.79 33.28 24.44
N LEU A 514 10.36 33.35 23.23
CA LEU A 514 10.29 32.26 22.26
C LEU A 514 11.15 31.07 22.69
N THR A 515 12.37 31.32 23.18
CA THR A 515 13.35 30.33 23.65
C THR A 515 12.75 29.42 24.72
N ASN A 516 12.06 30.00 25.70
CA ASN A 516 11.39 29.28 26.78
C ASN A 516 9.92 28.97 26.48
N SER A 517 9.45 29.26 25.26
CA SER A 517 8.09 28.99 24.81
C SER A 517 7.00 29.52 25.75
N ARG A 518 7.17 30.72 26.33
CA ARG A 518 6.23 31.30 27.30
C ARG A 518 4.89 31.61 26.63
N ASN A 519 3.77 31.31 27.30
CA ASN A 519 2.43 31.44 26.72
C ASN A 519 1.92 32.88 26.82
N ILE A 520 2.11 33.50 27.98
CA ILE A 520 1.51 34.81 28.25
C ILE A 520 2.15 35.93 27.41
N PRO A 521 3.49 35.99 27.23
CA PRO A 521 4.11 36.87 26.25
C PRO A 521 3.58 36.68 24.83
N ALA A 522 3.38 35.44 24.38
CA ALA A 522 2.84 35.18 23.05
C ALA A 522 1.41 35.72 22.91
N VAL A 523 0.53 35.48 23.89
CA VAL A 523 -0.83 36.02 23.90
C VAL A 523 -0.83 37.55 23.87
N ARG A 524 0.00 38.20 24.70
CA ARG A 524 0.14 39.67 24.71
C ARG A 524 0.63 40.22 23.38
N LEU A 525 1.60 39.55 22.76
CA LEU A 525 2.14 39.97 21.47
C LEU A 525 1.08 39.89 20.37
N TYR A 526 0.30 38.81 20.35
CA TYR A 526 -0.80 38.64 19.41
C TYR A 526 -1.92 39.67 19.66
N ASP A 527 -2.22 39.97 20.92
CA ASP A 527 -3.18 41.02 21.32
C ASP A 527 -2.76 42.41 20.83
N GLN A 528 -1.45 42.73 20.92
CA GLN A 528 -0.88 43.99 20.47
C GLN A 528 -0.84 44.13 18.94
N LEU A 529 -0.48 43.07 18.21
CA LEU A 529 -0.37 43.08 16.75
C LEU A 529 -1.73 42.92 16.05
N GLY A 530 -2.59 42.07 16.59
CA GLY A 530 -3.86 41.69 16.01
C GLY A 530 -3.76 40.73 14.82
N SER A 531 -4.87 40.07 14.52
CA SER A 531 -4.98 39.07 13.45
C SER A 531 -4.76 39.64 12.04
N LYS A 532 -5.00 40.95 11.86
CA LYS A 532 -4.77 41.66 10.59
C LYS A 532 -3.29 41.76 10.20
N VAL A 533 -2.38 41.65 11.17
CA VAL A 533 -0.94 41.65 10.94
C VAL A 533 -0.40 40.22 10.89
N VAL A 534 -0.77 39.40 11.88
CA VAL A 534 -0.19 38.06 12.07
C VAL A 534 -0.62 37.09 10.97
N LEU A 535 -1.88 37.10 10.55
CA LEU A 535 -2.39 36.10 9.61
C LEU A 535 -1.89 36.33 8.17
N PRO A 536 -1.83 37.56 7.61
CA PRO A 536 -1.17 37.78 6.32
C PRO A 536 0.31 37.40 6.33
N PHE A 537 1.02 37.64 7.45
CA PHE A 537 2.39 37.15 7.62
C PHE A 537 2.45 35.62 7.54
N ALA A 538 1.65 34.92 8.34
CA ALA A 538 1.59 33.45 8.34
C ALA A 538 1.19 32.88 6.96
N LYS A 539 0.27 33.51 6.23
CA LYS A 539 -0.17 33.05 4.89
C LYS A 539 1.00 32.92 3.91
N ARG A 540 2.01 33.78 4.01
CA ARG A 540 3.21 33.73 3.15
C ARG A 540 4.05 32.47 3.35
N PHE A 541 3.94 31.82 4.51
CA PHE A 541 4.59 30.54 4.82
C PHE A 541 3.78 29.31 4.40
N GLY A 542 2.64 29.49 3.72
CA GLY A 542 1.81 28.40 3.21
C GLY A 542 0.64 27.99 4.11
N PHE A 543 0.42 28.67 5.24
CA PHE A 543 -0.76 28.41 6.08
C PHE A 543 -2.05 28.86 5.39
N ARG A 544 -3.09 28.01 5.44
CA ARG A 544 -4.47 28.36 5.05
C ARG A 544 -5.12 29.29 6.07
N THR A 545 -4.71 30.55 6.10
CA THR A 545 -5.20 31.51 7.11
C THR A 545 -6.65 31.92 6.94
N GLU A 546 -7.30 31.51 5.86
CA GLU A 546 -8.73 31.72 5.60
C GLU A 546 -9.61 31.05 6.66
N ILE A 547 -9.17 29.91 7.20
CA ILE A 547 -9.90 29.15 8.24
C ILE A 547 -9.59 29.62 9.67
N PHE A 548 -8.65 30.58 9.85
CA PHE A 548 -8.25 31.03 11.18
C PHE A 548 -9.27 32.02 11.77
N PRO A 549 -9.70 31.85 13.04
CA PRO A 549 -10.62 32.79 13.68
C PRO A 549 -9.96 34.17 13.86
N ARG A 550 -10.65 35.26 13.49
CA ARG A 550 -10.02 36.61 13.50
C ARG A 550 -9.98 37.28 14.87
N ASN A 551 -10.86 36.88 15.80
CA ASN A 551 -11.03 37.49 17.12
C ASN A 551 -10.72 36.50 18.25
N ASP A 552 -9.74 35.63 18.06
CA ASP A 552 -9.36 34.60 19.02
C ASP A 552 -7.88 34.73 19.43
N LEU A 553 -7.64 35.00 20.70
CA LEU A 553 -6.30 35.10 21.27
C LEU A 553 -5.60 33.74 21.40
N THR A 554 -6.34 32.64 21.40
CA THR A 554 -5.79 31.29 21.53
C THR A 554 -4.94 30.89 20.32
N ILE A 555 -5.10 31.57 19.18
CA ILE A 555 -4.23 31.40 18.00
C ILE A 555 -2.76 31.66 18.35
N ALA A 556 -2.48 32.58 19.28
CA ALA A 556 -1.11 32.83 19.75
C ALA A 556 -0.45 31.59 20.35
N LEU A 557 -1.25 30.62 20.77
CA LEU A 557 -0.85 29.34 21.33
C LEU A 557 -1.07 28.17 20.36
N GLY A 558 -1.41 28.44 19.10
CA GLY A 558 -1.60 27.44 18.04
C GLY A 558 -2.83 26.57 18.25
N SER A 559 -3.98 27.17 18.58
CA SER A 559 -5.26 26.47 18.70
C SER A 559 -5.89 26.07 17.36
N GLN A 560 -5.52 26.73 16.27
CA GLN A 560 -6.03 26.44 14.93
C GLN A 560 -5.28 25.27 14.29
N ASP A 561 -6.03 24.32 13.75
CA ASP A 561 -5.48 23.14 13.10
C ASP A 561 -4.70 23.47 11.82
N VAL A 562 -3.52 22.88 11.68
CA VAL A 562 -2.68 22.90 10.47
C VAL A 562 -2.11 21.51 10.21
N GLN A 563 -1.70 21.23 8.99
CA GLN A 563 -1.09 19.95 8.62
C GLN A 563 0.41 19.94 9.01
N PRO A 564 0.97 18.79 9.42
CA PRO A 564 2.42 18.64 9.55
C PRO A 564 3.20 19.01 8.28
N MET A 565 2.64 18.73 7.09
CA MET A 565 3.19 19.19 5.81
C MET A 565 3.25 20.72 5.69
N GLU A 566 2.17 21.43 6.05
CA GLU A 566 2.14 22.91 6.08
C GLU A 566 3.21 23.46 7.03
N MET A 567 3.36 22.85 8.21
CA MET A 567 4.40 23.22 9.17
C MET A 567 5.82 22.97 8.62
N ALA A 568 6.06 21.85 7.93
CA ALA A 568 7.36 21.52 7.36
C ALA A 568 7.78 22.55 6.29
N ILE A 569 6.87 22.91 5.38
CA ILE A 569 7.10 23.93 4.35
C ILE A 569 7.28 25.33 4.95
N ALA A 570 6.52 25.65 6.00
CA ALA A 570 6.69 26.90 6.72
C ALA A 570 8.08 27.00 7.36
N MET A 571 8.57 25.92 7.98
CA MET A 571 9.93 25.89 8.55
C MET A 571 11.03 25.88 7.46
N ALA A 572 10.79 25.23 6.32
CA ALA A 572 11.67 25.27 5.15
C ALA A 572 11.88 26.70 4.63
N THR A 573 10.79 27.49 4.57
CA THR A 573 10.84 28.91 4.19
C THR A 573 11.66 29.74 5.19
N VAL A 574 11.66 29.41 6.48
CA VAL A 574 12.58 30.07 7.44
C VAL A 574 14.03 29.66 7.16
N ALA A 575 14.26 28.36 6.96
CA ALA A 575 15.60 27.81 6.78
C ALA A 575 16.31 28.30 5.50
N ASN A 576 15.56 28.55 4.42
CA ASN A 576 16.11 29.03 3.15
C ASN A 576 16.21 30.56 3.02
N GLY A 577 15.96 31.30 4.10
CA GLY A 577 16.07 32.76 4.10
C GLY A 577 14.83 33.50 3.59
N GLY A 578 13.65 32.89 3.60
CA GLY A 578 12.38 33.56 3.34
C GLY A 578 11.82 33.40 1.93
N ARG A 579 12.27 32.38 1.19
CA ARG A 579 11.79 32.07 -0.17
C ARG A 579 10.73 30.97 -0.13
N LYS A 580 9.63 31.18 -0.84
CA LYS A 580 8.50 30.25 -0.82
C LYS A 580 8.76 29.06 -1.74
N VAL A 581 8.82 27.88 -1.15
CA VAL A 581 8.84 26.59 -1.86
C VAL A 581 7.51 25.87 -1.70
N ASN A 582 7.18 24.97 -2.63
CA ASN A 582 5.97 24.15 -2.58
C ASN A 582 6.34 22.68 -2.29
N PRO A 583 5.51 21.94 -1.53
CA PRO A 583 5.76 20.52 -1.30
C PRO A 583 5.72 19.76 -2.63
N THR A 584 6.83 19.11 -2.97
CA THR A 584 6.99 18.40 -4.24
C THR A 584 7.22 16.92 -3.98
N LEU A 585 6.30 16.07 -4.44
CA LEU A 585 6.45 14.61 -4.36
C LEU A 585 6.89 13.98 -5.67
N ILE A 586 6.23 14.31 -6.77
CA ILE A 586 6.45 13.70 -8.08
C ILE A 586 7.51 14.51 -8.85
N LYS A 587 8.60 13.87 -9.27
CA LYS A 587 9.70 14.49 -10.04
C LYS A 587 9.68 14.11 -11.50
N GLN A 588 9.17 12.92 -11.82
CA GLN A 588 9.04 12.46 -13.20
C GLN A 588 7.92 11.45 -13.30
N VAL A 589 7.15 11.53 -14.39
CA VAL A 589 6.16 10.53 -14.78
C VAL A 589 6.45 10.12 -16.22
N ARG A 590 6.66 8.83 -16.42
CA ARG A 590 6.86 8.22 -17.74
C ARG A 590 5.71 7.25 -18.02
N THR A 591 5.17 7.29 -19.22
CA THR A 591 4.22 6.31 -19.74
C THR A 591 4.82 5.60 -20.94
N VAL A 592 4.09 4.64 -21.51
CA VAL A 592 4.44 4.03 -22.80
C VAL A 592 4.55 5.05 -23.94
N ASP A 593 3.84 6.18 -23.85
CA ASP A 593 3.80 7.24 -24.87
C ASP A 593 4.92 8.29 -24.70
N GLY A 594 5.66 8.26 -23.60
CA GLY A 594 6.75 9.20 -23.31
C GLY A 594 6.66 9.84 -21.92
N PHE A 595 7.28 11.01 -21.76
CA PHE A 595 7.24 11.76 -20.50
C PHE A 595 5.99 12.64 -20.40
N VAL A 596 5.37 12.62 -19.23
CA VAL A 596 4.26 13.51 -18.90
C VAL A 596 4.83 14.84 -18.38
N PRO A 597 4.42 15.99 -18.96
CA PRO A 597 4.82 17.31 -18.45
C PRO A 597 4.33 17.53 -17.02
N LEU A 598 5.21 18.05 -16.16
CA LEU A 598 4.89 18.41 -14.78
C LEU A 598 4.81 19.94 -14.63
N PRO A 599 4.05 20.46 -13.66
CA PRO A 599 3.99 21.89 -13.38
C PRO A 599 5.34 22.44 -12.90
N GLU A 600 5.52 23.76 -13.05
CA GLU A 600 6.71 24.46 -12.55
C GLU A 600 6.85 24.35 -11.03
N GLN A 601 8.07 24.16 -10.56
CA GLN A 601 8.41 23.90 -9.15
C GLN A 601 9.36 24.98 -8.62
N PRO A 602 8.93 25.82 -7.66
CA PRO A 602 9.80 26.86 -7.09
C PRO A 602 11.03 26.29 -6.38
N ALA A 603 12.21 26.80 -6.70
CA ALA A 603 13.49 26.44 -6.10
C ALA A 603 14.33 27.67 -5.73
N VAL A 604 15.21 27.52 -4.76
CA VAL A 604 16.11 28.54 -4.21
C VAL A 604 17.33 28.64 -5.14
N CYS A 605 17.17 29.43 -6.18
CA CYS A 605 18.14 29.72 -7.23
C CYS A 605 18.03 31.21 -7.62
N GLU A 606 19.07 31.78 -8.23
CA GLU A 606 19.03 33.18 -8.67
C GLU A 606 18.31 33.35 -10.01
N GLN A 607 18.74 32.60 -11.03
CA GLN A 607 18.16 32.63 -12.38
C GLN A 607 18.16 31.25 -13.03
N ASP A 608 19.27 30.51 -12.91
CA ASP A 608 19.38 29.14 -13.37
C ASP A 608 19.05 28.16 -12.24
N CYS A 609 18.06 27.31 -12.48
CA CYS A 609 17.53 26.32 -11.54
C CYS A 609 17.66 24.89 -12.06
N GLU A 610 18.38 24.66 -13.17
CA GLU A 610 18.45 23.36 -13.86
C GLU A 610 18.90 22.21 -12.93
N MET A 611 19.73 22.52 -11.93
CA MET A 611 20.18 21.56 -10.92
C MET A 611 19.04 20.93 -10.08
N TYR A 612 17.86 21.54 -10.04
CA TYR A 612 16.67 21.06 -9.31
C TYR A 612 15.63 20.38 -10.20
N GLY A 613 15.90 20.28 -11.51
CA GLY A 613 15.05 19.66 -12.52
C GLY A 613 14.58 20.62 -13.60
N SER A 614 14.09 20.08 -14.71
CA SER A 614 13.68 20.85 -15.89
C SER A 614 12.45 21.74 -15.69
N THR A 615 11.68 21.50 -14.62
CA THR A 615 10.51 22.32 -14.26
C THR A 615 10.82 23.33 -13.16
N ALA A 616 12.07 23.41 -12.69
CA ALA A 616 12.43 24.28 -11.59
C ALA A 616 12.46 25.76 -12.02
N VAL A 617 11.86 26.62 -11.20
CA VAL A 617 11.82 28.08 -11.41
C VAL A 617 12.27 28.83 -10.15
N PRO A 618 12.82 30.06 -10.25
CA PRO A 618 13.22 30.82 -9.07
C PRO A 618 12.08 31.04 -8.08
N ALA A 619 12.31 30.70 -6.81
CA ALA A 619 11.34 30.86 -5.74
C ALA A 619 11.13 32.33 -5.36
N GLU A 620 9.88 32.71 -5.14
CA GLU A 620 9.49 34.06 -4.73
C GLU A 620 10.02 34.38 -3.32
N GLN A 621 10.66 35.55 -3.17
CA GLN A 621 11.06 36.08 -1.86
C GLN A 621 9.82 36.66 -1.14
N VAL A 622 9.28 35.90 -0.19
CA VAL A 622 8.04 36.28 0.51
C VAL A 622 8.28 36.94 1.86
N VAL A 623 9.47 36.81 2.44
CA VAL A 623 9.86 37.42 3.72
C VAL A 623 11.18 38.17 3.54
N ASP A 624 11.35 39.31 4.20
CA ASP A 624 12.65 40.02 4.18
C ASP A 624 13.77 39.08 4.71
N PRO A 625 14.87 38.88 3.98
CA PRO A 625 15.95 37.99 4.41
C PRO A 625 16.50 38.29 5.81
N ARG A 626 16.47 39.56 6.24
CA ARG A 626 16.89 39.96 7.60
C ARG A 626 15.93 39.44 8.65
N VAL A 627 14.63 39.49 8.38
CA VAL A 627 13.59 38.95 9.28
C VAL A 627 13.72 37.43 9.36
N ALA A 628 13.86 36.74 8.22
CA ALA A 628 14.05 35.29 8.19
C ALA A 628 15.31 34.85 8.97
N TYR A 629 16.43 35.56 8.79
CA TYR A 629 17.66 35.29 9.54
C TYR A 629 17.47 35.48 11.06
N ILE A 630 16.82 36.57 11.49
CA ILE A 630 16.58 36.84 12.91
C ILE A 630 15.64 35.79 13.51
N MET A 631 14.58 35.40 12.80
CA MET A 631 13.69 34.30 13.19
C MET A 631 14.48 33.00 13.40
N GLY A 632 15.29 32.61 12.41
CA GLY A 632 16.15 31.43 12.50
C GLY A 632 17.13 31.49 13.67
N SER A 633 17.74 32.65 13.93
CA SER A 633 18.61 32.88 15.10
C SER A 633 17.87 32.73 16.43
N MET A 634 16.62 33.19 16.54
CA MET A 634 15.81 33.00 17.74
C MET A 634 15.40 31.52 17.91
N MET A 635 15.13 30.81 16.82
CA MET A 635 14.86 29.38 16.84
C MET A 635 16.10 28.53 17.14
N ARG A 636 17.31 29.03 16.84
CA ARG A 636 18.56 28.42 17.30
C ARG A 636 18.69 28.47 18.82
N SER A 637 18.39 29.62 19.44
CA SER A 637 18.35 29.73 20.92
C SER A 637 17.42 28.69 21.56
N VAL A 638 16.28 28.35 20.93
CA VAL A 638 15.41 27.28 21.43
C VAL A 638 16.14 25.94 21.54
N ILE A 639 17.00 25.60 20.58
CA ILE A 639 17.76 24.35 20.52
C ILE A 639 19.02 24.38 21.39
N GLU A 640 19.67 25.54 21.54
CA GLU A 640 20.93 25.65 22.30
C GLU A 640 20.69 25.79 23.81
N GLU A 641 19.69 26.58 24.21
CA GLU A 641 19.49 27.00 25.60
C GLU A 641 18.05 26.79 26.10
N GLY A 642 17.07 26.69 25.20
CA GLY A 642 15.64 26.69 25.53
C GLY A 642 14.96 25.32 25.59
N SER A 643 13.68 25.31 25.22
CA SER A 643 12.82 24.12 25.33
C SER A 643 13.27 22.93 24.45
N GLY A 644 14.12 23.17 23.45
CA GLY A 644 14.71 22.15 22.57
C GLY A 644 16.13 21.71 22.98
N ARG A 645 16.67 22.18 24.12
CA ARG A 645 18.07 21.96 24.54
C ARG A 645 18.54 20.51 24.52
N ARG A 646 17.62 19.57 24.77
CA ARG A 646 17.93 18.13 24.72
C ARG A 646 18.39 17.70 23.32
N VAL A 647 17.77 18.21 22.26
CA VAL A 647 18.13 17.92 20.87
C VAL A 647 19.52 18.45 20.55
N GLY A 648 19.81 19.70 20.93
CA GLY A 648 21.13 20.30 20.72
C GLY A 648 22.25 19.50 21.40
N ARG A 649 22.02 19.04 22.64
CA ARG A 649 22.97 18.21 23.38
C ARG A 649 23.17 16.82 22.79
N GLU A 650 22.10 16.18 22.29
CA GLU A 650 22.17 14.80 21.80
C GLU A 650 22.70 14.69 20.36
N ILE A 651 22.44 15.69 19.50
CA ILE A 651 22.89 15.70 18.10
C ILE A 651 24.27 16.38 17.93
N ASP A 652 24.64 17.28 18.83
CA ASP A 652 25.91 18.03 18.82
C ASP A 652 26.22 18.74 17.50
N ARG A 653 25.21 19.44 16.97
CA ARG A 653 25.30 20.26 15.75
C ARG A 653 24.96 21.72 16.03
N LYS A 654 25.69 22.63 15.37
CA LYS A 654 25.55 24.09 15.53
C LYS A 654 24.65 24.78 14.50
N ASP A 655 24.12 24.00 13.56
CA ASP A 655 23.27 24.47 12.46
C ASP A 655 21.80 24.09 12.63
N LEU A 656 21.41 23.62 13.82
CA LEU A 656 20.03 23.27 14.13
C LEU A 656 19.22 24.49 14.57
N MET A 657 18.01 24.61 14.05
CA MET A 657 17.00 25.58 14.46
C MET A 657 15.69 24.81 14.68
N GLY A 658 14.91 25.18 15.68
CA GLY A 658 13.64 24.47 15.89
C GLY A 658 12.73 25.09 16.93
N LYS A 659 11.56 24.46 17.09
CA LYS A 659 10.56 24.87 18.06
C LYS A 659 9.80 23.65 18.59
N THR A 660 9.68 23.51 19.91
CA THR A 660 8.80 22.51 20.52
C THR A 660 7.33 22.92 20.40
N GLY A 661 6.45 21.94 20.20
CA GLY A 661 5.00 22.10 20.20
C GLY A 661 4.37 21.26 21.30
N THR A 662 3.45 21.87 22.06
CA THR A 662 2.64 21.19 23.07
C THR A 662 1.26 21.85 23.05
N THR A 663 0.22 21.04 23.16
CA THR A 663 -1.18 21.44 23.20
C THR A 663 -1.74 21.17 24.60
N ASN A 664 -2.75 21.95 25.00
CA ASN A 664 -3.41 21.82 26.31
C ASN A 664 -4.31 20.60 26.41
#